data_AF-A0A6C0J4H3-F1
#
_entry.id   AF-A0A6C0J4H3-F1
#
_cell.length_a   1.000
_cell.length_b   1.000
_cell.length_c   1.000
_cell.angle_alpha   90.00
_cell.angle_beta   90.00
_cell.angle_gamma   90.00
#
_symmetry.space_group_name_H-M   'P 1'
#
loop_
_entity.id
_entity.type
_entity.pdbx_description
1 polymer ?
#
loop_
_entity_poly.entity_id
_entity_poly.type
_entity_poly.pdbx_seq_one_letter_code
_entity_poly.pdbx_strand_id
1 'polypeptide(L)'
;MEHKTLTKQGYAVLKDKLTKTEITAIKKDCNVKPITFLKEFNTQDQSFNIYSESKRRYWLPKYYGIIKYGDPVANLIPHGNTINIDFKLNLKEHQKNPFNKTLEQLEKEEGGILSLPCGFGKCLGYNTPVMLYDGSVKMVQCITKDDVLIGDDSMPRKILSVCTGKEKLYKIKQAYGIDYIVNESHILTLKHKVHGIVDIALKDFLKETVNQSNYYSIKSPINYNFFFCTSSYAYLIGMYYALCEPIIEPIQMYSKGTQLIRNQFLAGIIDYTPEIKQEDCYGLIFENYEILETTKNVANSLGYGIKQEEYCLFIYSNTNIQVIKKEKKISTKHLDSNIIVEELCVGDYYGFTIDGNRRFLLGDCTVTHNTALAIKLICTLKRKAIVVVHKEFLMEQWKESIQKFTDARVGIIQQNKLELDADICIGMIHSLCLKDYPQGTFDSFGTMVIDECHHLGSEMFSKVLMKIGTCYRLGLSATPTRRDGLHTVYNMHIGNIAHKEKRTGNNQVKIKILNLSSESEFYKTIYNGKMKNTSAMVTNITNCGQRNELLVKLLLQLNKLKRKVILLSSRREHLELLYTMIKEREKNEISVGFYYGNQGMGKKAYKEMLNVSSKCDIILATEQLAKEGLDIPDLDTLIMSTSISDLGALEQSIGRILRKFYNDSNYPLVYDIVDKNCGNFSKHGTKRKKFYKDENYNISITSINIDNGEEEINSENISDCVI
;
A
#
# COMPACT_ATOMS: atom_id res chain seq x y z
N MET A 1 15.04 15.95 -42.96
CA MET A 1 14.54 14.80 -42.16
C MET A 1 13.83 13.84 -43.10
N GLU A 2 14.21 12.57 -43.03
CA GLU A 2 13.74 11.48 -43.90
C GLU A 2 12.27 11.11 -43.64
N HIS A 3 11.77 10.13 -44.39
CA HIS A 3 10.37 9.69 -44.33
C HIS A 3 9.95 9.16 -42.96
N LYS A 4 10.82 8.38 -42.31
CA LYS A 4 10.61 7.80 -40.98
C LYS A 4 11.74 8.27 -40.07
N THR A 5 11.43 9.10 -39.08
CA THR A 5 12.44 9.69 -38.19
C THR A 5 11.96 9.65 -36.75
N LEU A 6 12.77 9.13 -35.83
CA LEU A 6 12.45 9.19 -34.41
C LEU A 6 12.89 10.54 -33.84
N THR A 7 12.01 11.21 -33.10
CA THR A 7 12.24 12.56 -32.56
C THR A 7 11.83 12.62 -31.09
N LYS A 8 12.13 13.73 -30.41
CA LYS A 8 11.69 13.93 -29.02
C LYS A 8 10.17 13.90 -28.80
N GLN A 9 9.40 14.20 -29.85
CA GLN A 9 7.95 14.10 -29.88
C GLN A 9 7.45 12.70 -30.28
N GLY A 10 8.34 11.72 -30.42
CA GLY A 10 7.99 10.37 -30.89
C GLY A 10 8.33 10.14 -32.36
N TYR A 11 7.70 9.11 -32.94
CA TYR A 11 7.99 8.60 -34.27
C TYR A 11 7.33 9.46 -35.35
N ALA A 12 8.12 10.18 -36.13
CA ALA A 12 7.67 11.09 -37.16
C ALA A 12 7.57 10.40 -38.53
N VAL A 13 6.40 10.51 -39.17
CA VAL A 13 6.14 10.02 -40.54
C VAL A 13 5.66 11.13 -41.45
N LEU A 14 6.17 11.16 -42.69
CA LEU A 14 5.73 12.10 -43.72
C LEU A 14 4.36 11.73 -44.29
N LYS A 15 3.45 12.70 -44.42
CA LYS A 15 2.06 12.50 -44.86
C LYS A 15 1.92 12.12 -46.33
N ASP A 16 2.78 12.66 -47.20
CA ASP A 16 2.80 12.40 -48.65
C ASP A 16 3.26 10.98 -49.00
N LYS A 17 3.81 10.26 -48.03
CA LYS A 17 4.27 8.88 -48.15
C LYS A 17 3.36 7.87 -47.47
N LEU A 18 2.25 8.33 -46.88
CA LEU A 18 1.23 7.46 -46.28
C LEU A 18 0.04 7.29 -47.24
N THR A 19 -0.48 6.08 -47.30
CA THR A 19 -1.74 5.77 -47.98
C THR A 19 -2.94 6.31 -47.18
N LYS A 20 -4.09 6.51 -47.85
CA LYS A 20 -5.33 6.95 -47.18
C LYS A 20 -5.78 5.98 -46.09
N THR A 21 -5.53 4.68 -46.27
CA THR A 21 -5.81 3.62 -45.29
C THR A 21 -4.93 3.75 -44.06
N GLU A 22 -3.63 3.98 -44.21
CA GLU A 22 -2.70 4.20 -43.09
C GLU A 22 -3.03 5.47 -42.30
N ILE A 23 -3.38 6.57 -42.98
CA ILE A 23 -3.81 7.80 -42.33
C ILE A 23 -5.06 7.55 -41.48
N THR A 24 -6.01 6.78 -42.00
CA THR A 24 -7.23 6.41 -41.28
C THR A 24 -6.93 5.52 -40.07
N ALA A 25 -5.98 4.59 -40.21
CA ALA A 25 -5.53 3.72 -39.12
C ALA A 25 -4.84 4.52 -38.00
N ILE A 26 -3.94 5.46 -38.34
CA ILE A 26 -3.31 6.38 -37.35
C ILE A 26 -4.39 7.11 -36.55
N LYS A 27 -5.34 7.74 -37.25
CA LYS A 27 -6.41 8.51 -36.62
C LYS A 27 -7.33 7.67 -35.76
N LYS A 28 -7.44 6.37 -36.03
CA LYS A 28 -8.25 5.42 -35.24
C LYS A 28 -7.48 4.89 -34.04
N ASP A 29 -6.26 4.40 -34.25
CA ASP A 29 -5.46 3.72 -33.23
C ASP A 29 -4.88 4.71 -32.20
N CYS A 30 -4.56 5.92 -32.63
CA CYS A 30 -4.01 6.98 -31.78
C CYS A 30 -5.07 7.99 -31.31
N ASN A 31 -6.34 7.78 -31.64
CA ASN A 31 -7.46 8.45 -30.99
C ASN A 31 -7.95 7.55 -29.85
N VAL A 32 -7.58 7.93 -28.65
CA VAL A 32 -7.81 7.10 -27.48
C VAL A 32 -9.08 7.58 -26.82
N LYS A 33 -10.01 6.64 -26.64
CA LYS A 33 -11.20 6.84 -25.86
C LYS A 33 -11.10 5.96 -24.62
N PRO A 34 -11.27 6.50 -23.41
CA PRO A 34 -11.49 5.65 -22.23
C PRO A 34 -12.63 4.68 -22.54
N ILE A 35 -12.41 3.37 -22.37
CA ILE A 35 -13.49 2.40 -22.50
C ILE A 35 -14.41 2.58 -21.28
N THR A 36 -15.41 3.44 -21.42
CA THR A 36 -16.55 3.52 -20.50
C THR A 36 -17.47 2.34 -20.76
N PHE A 37 -17.59 1.45 -19.78
CA PHE A 37 -18.50 0.30 -19.86
C PHE A 37 -19.99 0.69 -19.69
N LEU A 38 -20.27 1.99 -19.57
CA LEU A 38 -21.61 2.57 -19.47
C LEU A 38 -21.75 3.69 -20.52
N LYS A 39 -22.63 3.48 -21.52
CA LYS A 39 -23.13 4.56 -22.39
C LYS A 39 -24.10 5.52 -21.65
N GLU A 40 -24.29 5.35 -20.34
CA GLU A 40 -25.43 5.89 -19.59
C GLU A 40 -25.13 7.15 -18.75
N PHE A 41 -23.90 7.67 -18.73
CA PHE A 41 -23.63 8.98 -18.14
C PHE A 41 -23.23 9.97 -19.22
N ASN A 42 -23.98 11.06 -19.31
CA ASN A 42 -23.76 12.16 -20.24
C ASN A 42 -22.57 13.04 -19.74
N THR A 43 -21.48 12.42 -19.30
CA THR A 43 -20.18 13.08 -19.32
C THR A 43 -19.73 13.02 -20.78
N GLN A 44 -19.48 14.17 -21.40
CA GLN A 44 -18.83 14.20 -22.70
C GLN A 44 -17.47 13.50 -22.55
N ASP A 45 -17.41 12.19 -22.82
CA ASP A 45 -16.17 11.43 -22.90
C ASP A 45 -15.40 11.97 -24.11
N GLN A 46 -14.57 12.99 -23.86
CA GLN A 46 -13.73 13.57 -24.87
C GLN A 46 -12.66 12.54 -25.21
N SER A 47 -12.76 11.95 -26.41
CA SER A 47 -11.65 11.23 -27.01
C SER A 47 -10.50 12.20 -27.18
N PHE A 48 -9.29 11.77 -26.86
CA PHE A 48 -8.10 12.59 -27.05
C PHE A 48 -7.10 11.89 -27.95
N ASN A 49 -6.36 12.69 -28.70
CA ASN A 49 -5.32 12.18 -29.59
C ASN A 49 -4.02 12.05 -28.81
N ILE A 50 -3.36 10.90 -28.96
CA ILE A 50 -2.00 10.66 -28.46
C ILE A 50 -0.94 10.84 -29.57
N TYR A 51 -1.34 11.45 -30.69
CA TYR A 51 -0.48 11.86 -31.79
C TYR A 51 -0.61 13.37 -32.00
N SER A 52 0.42 14.00 -32.56
CA SER A 52 0.35 15.38 -33.05
C SER A 52 0.58 15.42 -34.57
N GLU A 53 0.08 16.46 -35.23
CA GLU A 53 0.23 16.60 -36.69
C GLU A 53 0.60 18.03 -37.11
N SER A 54 1.29 18.13 -38.23
CA SER A 54 1.54 19.38 -38.95
C SER A 54 1.00 19.27 -40.37
N LYS A 55 1.19 20.31 -41.20
CA LYS A 55 0.85 20.24 -42.63
C LYS A 55 1.57 19.11 -43.37
N ARG A 56 2.75 18.68 -42.90
CA ARG A 56 3.61 17.71 -43.62
C ARG A 56 3.83 16.38 -42.89
N ARG A 57 3.61 16.30 -41.56
CA ARG A 57 4.03 15.14 -40.74
C ARG A 57 2.98 14.75 -39.69
N TYR A 58 2.99 13.48 -39.30
CA TYR A 58 2.45 12.99 -38.04
C TYR A 58 3.59 12.65 -37.08
N TRP A 59 3.40 12.90 -35.79
CA TRP A 59 4.24 12.40 -34.70
C TRP A 59 3.42 11.43 -33.87
N LEU A 60 3.86 10.18 -33.86
CA LEU A 60 3.21 9.04 -33.24
C LEU A 60 3.95 8.62 -31.98
N PRO A 61 3.30 7.89 -31.04
CA PRO A 61 4.02 7.27 -29.93
C PRO A 61 5.18 6.40 -30.42
N LYS A 62 6.33 6.43 -29.71
CA LYS A 62 7.59 5.76 -30.11
C LYS A 62 7.36 4.31 -30.54
N TYR A 63 6.82 3.48 -29.65
CA TYR A 63 6.67 2.04 -29.89
C TYR A 63 5.52 1.73 -30.84
N TYR A 64 4.46 2.54 -30.87
CA TYR A 64 3.42 2.41 -31.89
C TYR A 64 4.01 2.58 -33.30
N GLY A 65 4.82 3.63 -33.51
CA GLY A 65 5.45 3.92 -34.78
C GLY A 65 6.41 2.81 -35.23
N ILE A 66 7.25 2.31 -34.32
CA ILE A 66 8.19 1.22 -34.60
C ILE A 66 7.44 -0.06 -34.98
N ILE A 67 6.42 -0.46 -34.21
CA ILE A 67 5.65 -1.68 -34.47
C ILE A 67 4.92 -1.60 -35.82
N LYS A 68 4.37 -0.43 -36.18
CA LYS A 68 3.56 -0.27 -37.40
C LYS A 68 4.38 0.01 -38.65
N TYR A 69 5.44 0.79 -38.54
CA TYR A 69 6.19 1.33 -39.68
C TYR A 69 7.65 0.85 -39.75
N GLY A 70 8.09 0.04 -38.79
CA GLY A 70 9.46 -0.49 -38.71
C GLY A 70 10.46 0.51 -38.16
N ASP A 71 11.74 0.16 -38.25
CA ASP A 71 12.82 0.98 -37.71
C ASP A 71 12.90 2.36 -38.38
N PRO A 72 13.17 3.44 -37.61
CA PRO A 72 13.34 4.77 -38.16
C PRO A 72 14.63 4.83 -38.98
N VAL A 73 14.64 5.60 -40.07
CA VAL A 73 15.84 5.81 -40.90
C VAL A 73 16.85 6.71 -40.19
N ALA A 74 16.35 7.65 -39.37
CA ALA A 74 17.17 8.51 -38.52
C ALA A 74 16.59 8.61 -37.10
N ASN A 75 17.46 8.59 -36.09
CA ASN A 75 17.12 8.83 -34.70
C ASN A 75 17.67 10.20 -34.24
N LEU A 76 16.77 11.12 -33.91
CA LEU A 76 17.06 12.49 -33.47
C LEU A 76 16.68 12.70 -32.00
N ILE A 77 16.42 11.63 -31.25
CA ILE A 77 16.29 11.73 -29.80
C ILE A 77 17.67 12.08 -29.23
N PRO A 78 17.78 13.13 -28.40
CA PRO A 78 19.03 13.42 -27.70
C PRO A 78 19.46 12.22 -26.84
N HIS A 79 20.73 11.83 -26.93
CA HIS A 79 21.29 10.79 -26.06
C HIS A 79 21.38 11.20 -24.58
N GLY A 80 21.18 12.50 -24.31
CA GLY A 80 21.38 13.10 -23.00
C GLY A 80 22.84 13.14 -22.58
N ASN A 81 23.09 13.82 -21.46
CA ASN A 81 24.43 13.93 -20.89
C ASN A 81 24.83 12.60 -20.26
N THR A 82 26.11 12.24 -20.38
CA THR A 82 26.68 11.11 -19.63
C THR A 82 26.86 11.52 -18.18
N ILE A 83 26.51 10.62 -17.26
CA ILE A 83 26.77 10.77 -15.81
C ILE A 83 27.65 9.62 -15.36
N ASN A 84 28.55 9.88 -14.42
CA ASN A 84 29.38 8.85 -13.80
C ASN A 84 29.04 8.76 -12.31
N ILE A 85 28.00 7.99 -12.00
CA ILE A 85 27.50 7.80 -10.64
C ILE A 85 27.44 6.32 -10.36
N ASP A 86 28.12 5.91 -9.31
CA ASP A 86 28.07 4.53 -8.84
C ASP A 86 26.95 4.32 -7.83
N PHE A 87 26.33 3.14 -7.92
CA PHE A 87 25.36 2.70 -6.94
C PHE A 87 26.10 2.04 -5.78
N LYS A 88 25.94 2.58 -4.57
CA LYS A 88 26.75 2.26 -3.39
C LYS A 88 26.56 0.86 -2.81
N LEU A 89 25.51 0.12 -3.21
CA LEU A 89 25.16 -1.19 -2.65
C LEU A 89 25.13 -2.32 -3.70
N ASN A 90 25.12 -3.57 -3.27
CA ASN A 90 24.89 -4.70 -4.15
C ASN A 90 23.38 -5.01 -4.29
N LEU A 91 22.97 -5.47 -5.48
CA LEU A 91 21.61 -5.97 -5.69
C LEU A 91 21.43 -7.32 -4.99
N LYS A 92 20.31 -7.47 -4.26
CA LYS A 92 19.91 -8.75 -3.64
C LYS A 92 19.60 -9.78 -4.73
N GLU A 93 19.82 -11.08 -4.52
CA GLU A 93 19.55 -12.08 -5.59
C GLU A 93 18.13 -12.03 -6.14
N HIS A 94 17.12 -11.76 -5.30
CA HIS A 94 15.73 -11.64 -5.76
C HIS A 94 15.52 -10.39 -6.62
N GLN A 95 16.37 -9.37 -6.46
CA GLN A 95 16.39 -8.16 -7.29
C GLN A 95 17.19 -8.37 -8.58
N LYS A 96 18.11 -9.35 -8.64
CA LYS A 96 18.93 -9.59 -9.84
C LYS A 96 18.11 -10.06 -11.02
N ASN A 97 17.16 -10.98 -10.85
CA ASN A 97 16.28 -11.41 -11.94
C ASN A 97 15.43 -10.27 -12.54
N PRO A 98 14.65 -9.50 -11.75
CA PRO A 98 13.91 -8.36 -12.28
C PRO A 98 14.85 -7.26 -12.79
N PHE A 99 16.00 -7.03 -12.15
CA PHE A 99 17.01 -6.09 -12.65
C PHE A 99 17.55 -6.50 -14.02
N ASN A 100 18.10 -7.70 -14.14
CA ASN A 100 18.73 -8.21 -15.37
C ASN A 100 17.72 -8.23 -16.52
N LYS A 101 16.50 -8.73 -16.28
CA LYS A 101 15.45 -8.73 -17.31
C LYS A 101 15.05 -7.32 -17.74
N THR A 102 14.94 -6.40 -16.78
CA THR A 102 14.61 -5.01 -17.10
C THR A 102 15.76 -4.31 -17.81
N LEU A 103 17.00 -4.55 -17.40
CA LEU A 103 18.20 -4.00 -18.03
C LEU A 103 18.37 -4.53 -19.45
N GLU A 104 18.28 -5.84 -19.66
CA GLU A 104 18.35 -6.49 -20.97
C GLU A 104 17.29 -5.91 -21.92
N GLN A 105 16.06 -5.71 -21.44
CA GLN A 105 15.02 -5.07 -22.23
C GLN A 105 15.29 -3.59 -22.49
N LEU A 106 15.80 -2.84 -21.51
CA LEU A 106 16.18 -1.43 -21.72
C LEU A 106 17.34 -1.30 -22.69
N GLU A 107 18.31 -2.20 -22.69
CA GLU A 107 19.43 -2.21 -23.65
C GLU A 107 18.97 -2.58 -25.07
N LYS A 108 18.00 -3.49 -25.19
CA LYS A 108 17.49 -3.97 -26.47
C LYS A 108 16.42 -3.07 -27.09
N GLU A 109 15.45 -2.63 -26.30
CA GLU A 109 14.24 -1.93 -26.76
C GLU A 109 14.22 -0.45 -26.34
N GLU A 110 15.19 0.00 -25.53
CA GLU A 110 15.25 1.35 -24.95
C GLU A 110 14.01 1.75 -24.13
N GLY A 111 13.23 0.77 -23.70
CA GLY A 111 12.05 1.03 -22.88
C GLY A 111 11.41 -0.23 -22.32
N GLY A 112 10.75 -0.07 -21.18
CA GLY A 112 10.11 -1.19 -20.49
C GLY A 112 9.38 -0.77 -19.22
N ILE A 113 8.47 -1.64 -18.77
CA ILE A 113 7.72 -1.46 -17.53
C ILE A 113 8.13 -2.53 -16.52
N LEU A 114 8.60 -2.08 -15.36
CA LEU A 114 8.91 -2.95 -14.22
C LEU A 114 7.69 -3.01 -13.29
N SER A 115 7.08 -4.19 -13.21
CA SER A 115 5.93 -4.47 -12.35
C SER A 115 6.31 -5.41 -11.21
N LEU A 116 6.51 -4.85 -10.02
CA LEU A 116 6.79 -5.60 -8.80
C LEU A 116 5.62 -5.46 -7.81
N PRO A 117 5.21 -6.53 -7.11
CA PRO A 117 4.25 -6.44 -6.02
C PRO A 117 4.84 -5.59 -4.87
N CYS A 118 3.99 -4.81 -4.21
CA CYS A 118 4.42 -4.01 -3.07
C CYS A 118 4.94 -4.90 -1.93
N GLY A 119 6.15 -4.62 -1.41
CA GLY A 119 6.72 -5.28 -0.22
C GLY A 119 7.86 -6.28 -0.45
N PHE A 120 8.37 -6.41 -1.68
CA PHE A 120 9.48 -7.33 -1.99
C PHE A 120 10.73 -7.05 -1.12
N GLY A 121 11.05 -7.92 -0.15
CA GLY A 121 12.22 -7.81 0.73
C GLY A 121 11.99 -7.25 2.15
N LYS A 122 10.74 -7.07 2.61
CA LYS A 122 10.42 -6.56 3.96
C LYS A 122 9.29 -7.34 4.62
N CYS A 123 9.50 -8.64 4.79
CA CYS A 123 8.47 -9.50 5.33
C CYS A 123 8.94 -10.14 6.63
N LEU A 124 8.11 -10.04 7.66
CA LEU A 124 8.35 -10.62 8.97
C LEU A 124 7.42 -11.82 9.14
N GLY A 125 7.85 -12.84 9.87
CA GLY A 125 7.02 -13.98 10.21
C GLY A 125 5.93 -13.62 11.20
N TYR A 126 4.91 -14.48 11.28
CA TYR A 126 3.82 -14.37 12.25
C TYR A 126 4.32 -14.07 13.68
N ASN A 127 3.60 -13.21 14.42
CA ASN A 127 3.93 -12.77 15.78
C ASN A 127 5.22 -11.97 15.94
N THR A 128 5.75 -11.36 14.87
CA THR A 128 6.87 -10.43 15.02
C THR A 128 6.37 -9.07 15.53
N PRO A 129 6.83 -8.56 16.69
CA PRO A 129 6.43 -7.26 17.21
C PRO A 129 7.05 -6.10 16.41
N VAL A 130 6.25 -5.08 16.09
CA VAL A 130 6.64 -3.87 15.35
C VAL A 130 6.26 -2.65 16.16
N MET A 131 7.11 -1.62 16.18
CA MET A 131 6.89 -0.44 17.00
C MET A 131 6.16 0.69 16.26
N LEU A 132 5.11 1.22 16.88
CA LEU A 132 4.35 2.36 16.42
C LEU A 132 4.99 3.69 16.87
N TYR A 133 4.64 4.78 16.20
CA TYR A 133 5.12 6.14 16.48
C TYR A 133 4.74 6.66 17.86
N ASP A 134 3.61 6.20 18.41
CA ASP A 134 3.21 6.50 19.77
C ASP A 134 3.99 5.69 20.84
N GLY A 135 4.96 4.88 20.42
CA GLY A 135 5.78 4.02 21.27
C GLY A 135 5.08 2.74 21.73
N SER A 136 3.87 2.44 21.23
CA SER A 136 3.23 1.14 21.44
C SER A 136 3.79 0.08 20.49
N VAL A 137 3.59 -1.20 20.84
CA VAL A 137 4.03 -2.33 20.01
C VAL A 137 2.81 -3.04 19.46
N LYS A 138 2.83 -3.32 18.16
CA LYS A 138 1.78 -4.03 17.45
C LYS A 138 2.39 -5.19 16.66
N MET A 139 1.75 -6.35 16.71
CA MET A 139 2.24 -7.53 15.98
C MET A 139 2.13 -7.31 14.47
N VAL A 140 3.10 -7.81 13.70
CA VAL A 140 3.21 -7.57 12.25
C VAL A 140 1.94 -7.94 11.49
N GLN A 141 1.26 -9.02 11.88
CA GLN A 141 0.01 -9.45 11.25
C GLN A 141 -1.17 -8.50 11.52
N CYS A 142 -1.03 -7.62 12.51
CA CYS A 142 -2.03 -6.63 12.90
C CYS A 142 -1.70 -5.23 12.35
N ILE A 143 -0.56 -5.06 11.67
CA ILE A 143 -0.16 -3.77 11.09
C ILE A 143 -1.06 -3.43 9.90
N THR A 144 -1.67 -2.24 9.92
CA THR A 144 -2.58 -1.71 8.89
C THR A 144 -2.02 -0.43 8.26
N LYS A 145 -2.61 0.06 7.16
CA LYS A 145 -2.17 1.30 6.51
C LYS A 145 -2.32 2.56 7.39
N ASP A 146 -3.13 2.46 8.44
CA ASP A 146 -3.50 3.57 9.31
C ASP A 146 -2.54 3.70 10.49
N ASP A 147 -1.75 2.65 10.74
CA ASP A 147 -0.68 2.69 11.71
C ASP A 147 0.45 3.62 11.21
N VAL A 148 1.04 4.32 12.16
CA VAL A 148 2.25 5.11 11.93
C VAL A 148 3.35 4.41 12.71
N LEU A 149 4.39 3.93 12.02
CA LEU A 149 5.56 3.32 12.64
C LEU A 149 6.55 4.40 13.07
N ILE A 150 7.41 4.08 14.03
CA ILE A 150 8.56 4.92 14.35
C ILE A 150 9.75 4.53 13.47
N GLY A 151 10.42 5.53 12.90
CA GLY A 151 11.67 5.38 12.15
C GLY A 151 12.89 5.24 13.07
N ASP A 152 14.03 4.87 12.50
CA ASP A 152 15.34 4.84 13.18
C ASP A 152 15.83 6.21 13.66
N ASP A 153 15.35 7.24 13.00
CA ASP A 153 15.54 8.64 13.35
C ASP A 153 14.49 9.15 14.36
N SER A 154 13.67 8.26 14.93
CA SER A 154 12.53 8.60 15.80
C SER A 154 11.42 9.43 15.13
N MET A 155 11.42 9.58 13.81
CA MET A 155 10.38 10.31 13.07
C MET A 155 9.24 9.37 12.64
N PRO A 156 8.00 9.86 12.43
CA PRO A 156 6.87 9.03 12.04
C PRO A 156 7.04 8.44 10.63
N ARG A 157 6.44 7.26 10.41
CA ARG A 157 6.42 6.52 9.15
C ARG A 157 5.00 6.02 8.86
N LYS A 158 4.32 6.60 7.88
CA LYS A 158 3.00 6.13 7.44
C LYS A 158 3.12 4.89 6.59
N ILE A 159 2.20 3.96 6.78
CA ILE A 159 2.17 2.71 6.04
C ILE A 159 1.45 2.91 4.71
N LEU A 160 2.19 2.80 3.61
CA LEU A 160 1.71 2.99 2.25
C LEU A 160 0.97 1.74 1.74
N SER A 161 1.41 0.54 2.12
CA SER A 161 0.77 -0.73 1.76
C SER A 161 1.10 -1.85 2.72
N VAL A 162 0.25 -2.87 2.80
CA VAL A 162 0.50 -4.14 3.49
C VAL A 162 0.43 -5.30 2.48
N CYS A 163 1.15 -6.38 2.72
CA CYS A 163 1.15 -7.59 1.91
C CYS A 163 1.37 -8.85 2.77
N THR A 164 0.97 -10.00 2.25
CA THR A 164 1.19 -11.31 2.87
C THR A 164 1.58 -12.33 1.81
N GLY A 165 2.24 -13.40 2.22
CA GLY A 165 2.61 -14.51 1.34
C GLY A 165 3.19 -15.67 2.13
N LYS A 166 3.62 -16.73 1.43
CA LYS A 166 4.29 -17.89 2.03
C LYS A 166 5.71 -18.04 1.48
N GLU A 167 6.65 -18.25 2.38
CA GLU A 167 8.06 -18.50 2.05
C GLU A 167 8.72 -19.28 3.17
N LYS A 168 9.91 -19.83 2.90
CA LYS A 168 10.76 -20.44 3.94
C LYS A 168 11.09 -19.39 4.99
N LEU A 169 10.81 -19.70 6.26
CA LEU A 169 11.04 -18.79 7.38
C LEU A 169 12.34 -19.12 8.09
N TYR A 170 12.88 -18.13 8.79
CA TYR A 170 14.07 -18.27 9.61
C TYR A 170 13.89 -17.43 10.88
N LYS A 171 14.35 -17.96 12.01
CA LYS A 171 14.37 -17.25 13.27
C LYS A 171 15.74 -16.60 13.47
N ILE A 172 15.75 -15.29 13.63
CA ILE A 172 16.95 -14.52 13.98
C ILE A 172 16.99 -14.43 15.50
N LYS A 173 17.97 -15.10 16.09
CA LYS A 173 18.26 -15.04 17.52
C LYS A 173 19.29 -13.98 17.84
N GLN A 174 18.99 -13.17 18.83
CA GLN A 174 19.87 -12.08 19.27
C GLN A 174 20.21 -12.27 20.75
N ALA A 175 21.47 -12.05 21.14
CA ALA A 175 21.88 -12.26 22.53
C ALA A 175 21.24 -11.25 23.51
N TYR A 176 20.97 -10.02 23.04
CA TYR A 176 20.47 -8.91 23.86
C TYR A 176 19.31 -8.12 23.21
N GLY A 177 18.67 -8.72 22.19
CA GLY A 177 17.53 -8.19 21.42
C GLY A 177 16.36 -9.17 21.39
N ILE A 178 15.25 -8.79 20.75
CA ILE A 178 14.10 -9.71 20.62
C ILE A 178 14.37 -10.66 19.47
N ASP A 179 14.15 -11.96 19.67
CA ASP A 179 14.16 -12.90 18.55
C ASP A 179 13.02 -12.56 17.59
N TYR A 180 13.30 -12.53 16.29
CA TYR A 180 12.28 -12.25 15.29
C TYR A 180 12.34 -13.24 14.14
N ILE A 181 11.18 -13.52 13.54
CA ILE A 181 11.07 -14.44 12.43
C ILE A 181 11.02 -13.63 11.15
N VAL A 182 11.71 -14.10 10.13
CA VAL A 182 11.76 -13.45 8.83
C VAL A 182 11.68 -14.47 7.71
N ASN A 183 11.25 -14.06 6.53
CA ASN A 183 11.33 -14.91 5.35
C ASN A 183 12.77 -14.97 4.82
N GLU A 184 13.05 -15.99 4.00
CA GLU A 184 14.35 -16.19 3.33
C GLU A 184 14.83 -14.95 2.57
N SER A 185 13.89 -14.22 1.95
CA SER A 185 14.15 -12.99 1.19
C SER A 185 14.27 -11.71 2.04
N HIS A 186 14.17 -11.82 3.37
CA HIS A 186 14.32 -10.69 4.29
C HIS A 186 15.73 -10.10 4.24
N ILE A 187 15.86 -8.83 4.59
CA ILE A 187 17.16 -8.15 4.70
C ILE A 187 17.35 -7.56 6.07
N LEU A 188 18.40 -8.05 6.71
CA LEU A 188 18.86 -7.69 8.04
C LEU A 188 19.65 -6.40 7.95
N THR A 189 19.40 -5.48 8.87
CA THR A 189 20.27 -4.31 9.08
C THR A 189 21.17 -4.60 10.26
N LEU A 190 22.46 -4.77 10.00
CA LEU A 190 23.46 -5.18 10.99
C LEU A 190 24.63 -4.19 10.98
N LYS A 191 25.37 -4.11 12.09
CA LYS A 191 26.62 -3.36 12.17
C LYS A 191 27.77 -4.27 11.78
N HIS A 192 28.52 -3.89 10.76
CA HIS A 192 29.72 -4.58 10.35
C HIS A 192 30.95 -3.97 11.03
N LYS A 193 31.86 -4.83 11.51
CA LYS A 193 33.09 -4.45 12.24
C LYS A 193 33.92 -3.35 11.57
N VAL A 194 33.93 -3.32 10.23
CA VAL A 194 34.74 -2.37 9.41
C VAL A 194 33.88 -1.33 8.67
N HIS A 195 32.64 -1.67 8.31
CA HIS A 195 31.86 -0.90 7.33
C HIS A 195 30.69 -0.13 7.95
N GLY A 196 30.55 -0.15 9.28
CA GLY A 196 29.43 0.51 9.95
C GLY A 196 28.11 -0.23 9.68
N ILE A 197 27.00 0.51 9.61
CA ILE A 197 25.66 -0.08 9.42
C ILE A 197 25.52 -0.55 7.97
N VAL A 198 25.22 -1.84 7.79
CA VAL A 198 25.08 -2.52 6.50
C VAL A 198 23.77 -3.29 6.42
N ASP A 199 23.16 -3.29 5.25
CA ASP A 199 21.96 -4.08 4.95
C ASP A 199 22.39 -5.36 4.21
N ILE A 200 22.12 -6.55 4.76
CA ILE A 200 22.44 -7.86 4.15
C ILE A 200 21.20 -8.75 4.07
N ALA A 201 20.95 -9.37 2.92
CA ALA A 201 19.85 -10.33 2.80
C ALA A 201 20.17 -11.61 3.59
N LEU A 202 19.16 -12.21 4.21
CA LEU A 202 19.35 -13.39 5.06
C LEU A 202 20.03 -14.55 4.31
N LYS A 203 19.55 -14.85 3.10
CA LYS A 203 20.19 -15.86 2.23
C LYS A 203 21.64 -15.57 1.89
N ASP A 204 22.04 -14.30 1.85
CA ASP A 204 23.43 -13.91 1.57
C ASP A 204 24.27 -14.01 2.85
N PHE A 205 23.70 -13.68 4.02
CA PHE A 205 24.32 -13.89 5.33
C PHE A 205 24.61 -15.38 5.61
N LEU A 206 23.77 -16.28 5.09
CA LEU A 206 23.91 -17.72 5.24
C LEU A 206 24.95 -18.37 4.30
N LYS A 207 25.56 -17.62 3.36
CA LYS A 207 26.59 -18.17 2.45
C LYS A 207 27.91 -18.40 3.20
N GLU A 208 28.60 -19.51 2.92
CA GLU A 208 29.91 -19.84 3.51
C GLU A 208 31.00 -18.78 3.28
N THR A 209 30.86 -17.96 2.22
CA THR A 209 31.79 -16.87 1.89
C THR A 209 31.67 -15.66 2.81
N VAL A 210 30.59 -15.56 3.60
CA VAL A 210 30.36 -14.45 4.53
C VAL A 210 30.84 -14.85 5.92
N ASN A 211 31.84 -14.13 6.43
CA ASN A 211 32.26 -14.32 7.81
C ASN A 211 31.26 -13.67 8.77
N GLN A 212 30.31 -14.46 9.25
CA GLN A 212 29.21 -14.03 10.13
C GLN A 212 29.70 -13.39 11.44
N SER A 213 30.93 -13.70 11.91
CA SER A 213 31.49 -13.12 13.14
C SER A 213 31.78 -11.62 13.06
N ASN A 214 31.70 -11.02 11.85
CA ASN A 214 31.92 -9.60 11.63
C ASN A 214 30.63 -8.76 11.67
N TYR A 215 29.47 -9.39 11.86
CA TYR A 215 28.16 -8.73 11.85
C TYR A 215 27.49 -8.78 13.21
N TYR A 216 26.99 -7.63 13.63
CA TYR A 216 26.39 -7.44 14.93
C TYR A 216 24.98 -6.84 14.81
N SER A 217 24.08 -7.14 15.75
CA SER A 217 22.78 -6.48 15.83
C SER A 217 22.90 -4.99 16.16
N ILE A 218 21.89 -4.19 15.81
CA ILE A 218 21.85 -2.74 16.08
C ILE A 218 20.58 -2.40 16.87
N LYS A 219 20.71 -1.63 17.95
CA LYS A 219 19.61 -0.96 18.64
C LYS A 219 19.77 0.55 18.57
N SER A 220 18.71 1.25 18.18
CA SER A 220 18.68 2.72 18.15
C SER A 220 17.82 3.28 19.30
N PRO A 221 18.32 4.25 20.09
CA PRO A 221 17.51 4.91 21.11
C PRO A 221 16.39 5.75 20.49
N ILE A 222 15.22 5.79 21.13
CA ILE A 222 14.07 6.55 20.68
C ILE A 222 14.08 7.94 21.32
N ASN A 223 13.82 8.99 20.55
CA ASN A 223 13.63 10.35 21.07
C ASN A 223 12.14 10.72 21.08
N TYR A 224 11.49 10.65 22.25
CA TYR A 224 10.13 11.15 22.46
C TYR A 224 10.14 12.67 22.69
N ASN A 225 9.31 13.42 21.94
CA ASN A 225 9.19 14.89 22.03
C ASN A 225 8.18 15.37 23.10
N PHE A 226 7.87 14.57 24.13
CA PHE A 226 6.87 14.94 25.13
C PHE A 226 7.37 16.04 26.10
N PHE A 227 6.60 17.13 26.18
CA PHE A 227 6.96 18.42 26.78
C PHE A 227 6.17 18.72 28.07
N PHE A 228 6.09 17.81 29.07
CA PHE A 228 5.30 18.13 30.29
C PHE A 228 5.80 17.56 31.63
N CYS A 229 7.03 17.08 31.75
CA CYS A 229 7.54 16.66 33.07
C CYS A 229 8.91 17.27 33.37
N THR A 230 9.04 17.92 34.52
CA THR A 230 10.32 18.42 35.04
C THR A 230 11.13 17.25 35.60
N SER A 231 12.43 17.17 35.28
CA SER A 231 13.31 16.04 35.64
C SER A 231 13.36 15.72 37.14
N SER A 232 12.94 16.64 38.01
CA SER A 232 13.07 16.55 39.47
C SER A 232 12.30 15.41 40.15
N TYR A 233 11.30 14.79 39.51
CA TYR A 233 10.47 13.74 40.14
C TYR A 233 10.60 12.35 39.51
N ALA A 234 11.21 12.22 38.33
CA ALA A 234 11.21 10.96 37.58
C ALA A 234 11.85 9.78 38.34
N TYR A 235 12.96 10.03 39.05
CA TYR A 235 13.60 9.02 39.90
C TYR A 235 12.69 8.54 41.05
N LEU A 236 12.00 9.47 41.73
CA LEU A 236 11.09 9.14 42.83
C LEU A 236 9.90 8.32 42.34
N ILE A 237 9.36 8.64 41.16
CA ILE A 237 8.28 7.85 40.56
C ILE A 237 8.78 6.44 40.19
N GLY A 238 10.01 6.31 39.68
CA GLY A 238 10.64 5.01 39.43
C GLY A 238 10.77 4.16 40.70
N MET A 239 11.20 4.79 41.80
CA MET A 239 11.26 4.17 43.13
C MET A 239 9.88 3.69 43.60
N TYR A 240 8.87 4.55 43.60
CA TYR A 240 7.52 4.19 44.03
C TYR A 240 6.94 3.07 43.16
N TYR A 241 7.23 3.11 41.86
CA TYR A 241 6.76 2.09 40.92
C TYR A 241 7.38 0.73 41.23
N ALA A 242 8.69 0.66 41.50
CA ALA A 242 9.36 -0.57 41.90
C ALA A 242 8.85 -1.15 43.23
N LEU A 243 8.39 -0.29 44.15
CA LEU A 243 7.87 -0.69 45.45
C LEU A 243 6.36 -1.04 45.45
N CYS A 244 5.69 -0.99 44.30
CA CYS A 244 4.23 -1.13 44.19
C CYS A 244 3.45 -0.13 45.07
N GLU A 245 4.03 1.03 45.36
CA GLU A 245 3.38 2.09 46.14
C GLU A 245 2.31 2.83 45.31
N PRO A 246 1.30 3.47 45.93
CA PRO A 246 0.27 4.19 45.20
C PRO A 246 0.87 5.39 44.44
N ILE A 247 0.68 5.43 43.12
CA ILE A 247 1.13 6.53 42.25
C ILE A 247 -0.09 7.24 41.68
N ILE A 248 -0.19 8.55 41.93
CA ILE A 248 -1.29 9.40 41.43
C ILE A 248 -1.04 9.81 39.97
N GLU A 249 0.22 9.82 39.53
CA GLU A 249 0.62 10.30 38.22
C GLU A 249 0.65 9.20 37.14
N PRO A 250 0.34 9.51 35.87
CA PRO A 250 0.37 8.51 34.80
C PRO A 250 1.80 8.04 34.50
N ILE A 251 2.12 6.77 34.77
CA ILE A 251 3.44 6.14 34.51
C ILE A 251 3.92 6.36 33.07
N GLN A 252 3.00 6.43 32.11
CA GLN A 252 3.28 6.68 30.69
C GLN A 252 4.03 8.01 30.44
N MET A 253 3.84 9.02 31.29
CA MET A 253 4.57 10.30 31.19
C MET A 253 6.06 10.13 31.45
N TYR A 254 6.43 9.13 32.26
CA TYR A 254 7.81 8.83 32.63
C TYR A 254 8.42 7.80 31.69
N SER A 255 7.67 6.74 31.36
CA SER A 255 8.14 5.67 30.47
C SER A 255 8.23 6.08 28.99
N LYS A 256 7.54 7.16 28.59
CA LYS A 256 7.65 7.79 27.26
C LYS A 256 8.15 9.25 27.31
N GLY A 257 8.82 9.63 28.41
CA GLY A 257 9.43 10.95 28.56
C GLY A 257 10.70 11.15 27.73
N THR A 258 11.36 12.30 27.86
CA THR A 258 12.67 12.53 27.23
C THR A 258 13.70 11.46 27.66
N GLN A 259 14.81 11.32 26.92
CA GLN A 259 15.86 10.36 27.29
C GLN A 259 16.36 10.58 28.73
N LEU A 260 16.47 11.84 29.17
CA LEU A 260 16.82 12.20 30.54
C LEU A 260 15.79 11.67 31.56
N ILE A 261 14.50 11.93 31.32
CA ILE A 261 13.41 11.51 32.21
C ILE A 261 13.34 9.99 32.32
N ARG A 262 13.41 9.28 31.18
CA ARG A 262 13.41 7.81 31.16
C ARG A 262 14.62 7.23 31.88
N ASN A 263 15.79 7.86 31.74
CA ASN A 263 16.99 7.44 32.46
C ASN A 263 16.84 7.59 33.98
N GLN A 264 16.30 8.72 34.45
CA GLN A 264 16.04 8.94 35.87
C GLN A 264 14.96 7.99 36.41
N PHE A 265 13.88 7.78 35.66
CA PHE A 265 12.82 6.83 35.99
C PHE A 265 13.37 5.39 36.10
N LEU A 266 14.16 4.96 35.12
CA LEU A 266 14.81 3.66 35.13
C LEU A 266 15.80 3.51 36.30
N ALA A 267 16.55 4.57 36.63
CA ALA A 267 17.47 4.57 37.76
C ALA A 267 16.74 4.33 39.09
N GLY A 268 15.60 4.99 39.30
CA GLY A 268 14.76 4.78 40.48
C GLY A 268 14.24 3.34 40.61
N ILE A 269 13.85 2.74 39.48
CA ILE A 269 13.45 1.32 39.47
C ILE A 269 14.63 0.42 39.84
N ILE A 270 15.78 0.59 39.18
CA ILE A 270 16.99 -0.21 39.41
C ILE A 270 17.38 -0.20 40.89
N ASP A 271 17.41 0.96 41.53
CA ASP A 271 17.86 1.10 42.92
C ASP A 271 16.97 0.40 43.94
N TYR A 272 15.68 0.21 43.63
CA TYR A 272 14.68 -0.28 44.58
C TYR A 272 14.09 -1.65 44.22
N THR A 273 14.34 -2.17 43.02
CA THR A 273 14.03 -3.57 42.68
C THR A 273 15.12 -4.51 43.23
N PRO A 274 14.82 -5.66 43.84
CA PRO A 274 15.84 -6.62 44.30
C PRO A 274 16.83 -7.00 43.19
N GLU A 275 18.11 -7.17 43.55
CA GLU A 275 19.20 -7.36 42.57
C GLU A 275 19.79 -8.78 42.61
N ILE A 276 20.06 -9.33 41.43
CA ILE A 276 20.96 -10.47 41.21
C ILE A 276 22.36 -9.91 41.02
N LYS A 277 23.29 -10.28 41.91
CA LYS A 277 24.68 -9.82 41.83
C LYS A 277 25.31 -10.24 40.51
N GLN A 278 25.62 -9.24 39.69
CA GLN A 278 26.33 -9.39 38.43
C GLN A 278 27.18 -8.14 38.19
N GLU A 279 28.44 -8.33 37.80
CA GLU A 279 29.42 -7.23 37.72
C GLU A 279 29.20 -6.32 36.52
N ASP A 280 28.67 -6.86 35.41
CA ASP A 280 28.69 -6.21 34.10
C ASP A 280 27.31 -5.69 33.62
N CYS A 281 26.24 -5.90 34.40
CA CYS A 281 24.87 -5.44 34.11
C CYS A 281 24.04 -5.27 35.38
N TYR A 282 22.87 -4.63 35.29
CA TYR A 282 21.86 -4.63 36.36
C TYR A 282 20.94 -5.84 36.22
N GLY A 283 21.14 -6.87 37.05
CA GLY A 283 20.24 -8.01 37.15
C GLY A 283 19.16 -7.73 38.20
N LEU A 284 17.90 -7.65 37.80
CA LEU A 284 16.77 -7.25 38.65
C LEU A 284 15.75 -8.38 38.76
N ILE A 285 15.17 -8.59 39.93
CA ILE A 285 14.12 -9.60 40.18
C ILE A 285 12.80 -8.89 40.45
N PHE A 286 11.77 -9.22 39.68
CA PHE A 286 10.44 -8.61 39.79
C PHE A 286 9.42 -9.62 40.30
N GLU A 287 8.64 -9.25 41.30
CA GLU A 287 7.46 -10.04 41.71
C GLU A 287 6.23 -9.71 40.87
N ASN A 288 6.21 -8.54 40.23
CA ASN A 288 5.12 -8.05 39.39
C ASN A 288 5.56 -7.99 37.92
N TYR A 289 4.87 -8.75 37.07
CA TYR A 289 5.14 -8.84 35.63
C TYR A 289 4.92 -7.52 34.89
N GLU A 290 3.98 -6.67 35.33
CA GLU A 290 3.70 -5.38 34.71
C GLU A 290 4.87 -4.40 34.88
N ILE A 291 5.49 -4.40 36.06
CA ILE A 291 6.68 -3.59 36.35
C ILE A 291 7.86 -4.08 35.54
N LEU A 292 8.04 -5.41 35.45
CA LEU A 292 9.07 -6.02 34.61
C LEU A 292 8.95 -5.55 33.16
N GLU A 293 7.75 -5.68 32.58
CA GLU A 293 7.52 -5.35 31.17
C GLU A 293 7.68 -3.84 30.92
N THR A 294 7.22 -3.00 31.85
CA THR A 294 7.44 -1.54 31.77
C THR A 294 8.92 -1.19 31.85
N THR A 295 9.67 -1.79 32.77
CA THR A 295 11.13 -1.55 32.93
C THR A 295 11.88 -1.97 31.67
N LYS A 296 11.53 -3.12 31.12
CA LYS A 296 12.07 -3.64 29.87
C LYS A 296 11.79 -2.69 28.70
N ASN A 297 10.58 -2.16 28.58
CA ASN A 297 10.21 -1.21 27.52
C ASN A 297 10.97 0.11 27.64
N VAL A 298 11.14 0.63 28.86
CA VAL A 298 11.92 1.84 29.13
C VAL A 298 13.38 1.64 28.71
N ALA A 299 14.01 0.55 29.16
CA ALA A 299 15.39 0.22 28.82
C ALA A 299 15.59 0.01 27.30
N ASN A 300 14.66 -0.69 26.63
CA ASN A 300 14.70 -0.85 25.17
C ASN A 300 14.61 0.51 24.46
N SER A 301 13.72 1.39 24.92
CA SER A 301 13.54 2.73 24.32
C SER A 301 14.74 3.66 24.50
N LEU A 302 15.61 3.37 25.48
CA LEU A 302 16.89 4.05 25.73
C LEU A 302 18.04 3.44 24.92
N GLY A 303 17.79 2.37 24.15
CA GLY A 303 18.79 1.66 23.37
C GLY A 303 19.66 0.69 24.18
N TYR A 304 19.20 0.25 25.36
CA TYR A 304 19.95 -0.67 26.22
C TYR A 304 19.78 -2.13 25.79
N GLY A 305 20.82 -2.93 25.99
CA GLY A 305 20.77 -4.38 25.83
C GLY A 305 19.99 -5.01 26.97
N ILE A 306 19.16 -6.02 26.67
CA ILE A 306 18.34 -6.67 27.69
C ILE A 306 18.38 -8.17 27.50
N LYS A 307 18.53 -8.90 28.60
CA LYS A 307 18.25 -10.34 28.67
C LYS A 307 17.16 -10.56 29.71
N GLN A 308 16.15 -11.35 29.39
CA GLN A 308 15.08 -11.70 30.32
C GLN A 308 15.10 -13.21 30.58
N GLU A 309 15.04 -13.60 31.84
CA GLU A 309 14.93 -15.00 32.29
C GLU A 309 13.81 -15.06 33.33
N GLU A 310 12.64 -15.59 32.95
CA GLU A 310 11.43 -15.58 33.79
C GLU A 310 11.07 -14.18 34.31
N TYR A 311 11.14 -14.00 35.63
CA TYR A 311 10.88 -12.77 36.36
C TYR A 311 12.15 -11.93 36.61
N CYS A 312 13.27 -12.30 35.97
CA CYS A 312 14.54 -11.62 36.08
C CYS A 312 14.84 -10.82 34.80
N LEU A 313 15.31 -9.58 34.96
CA LEU A 313 15.69 -8.69 33.87
C LEU A 313 17.15 -8.25 34.04
N PHE A 314 17.97 -8.48 33.03
CA PHE A 314 19.36 -8.06 32.99
C PHE A 314 19.50 -6.90 32.01
N ILE A 315 19.84 -5.71 32.53
CA ILE A 315 19.95 -4.47 31.75
C ILE A 315 21.42 -4.13 31.55
N TYR A 316 21.81 -4.06 30.29
CA TYR A 316 23.14 -3.69 29.83
C TYR A 316 23.06 -2.31 29.18
N SER A 317 23.63 -1.30 29.81
CA SER A 317 23.57 0.08 29.36
C SER A 317 24.82 0.50 28.58
N ASN A 318 24.62 1.40 27.62
CA ASN A 318 25.68 2.06 26.84
C ASN A 318 26.10 3.42 27.43
N THR A 319 25.39 3.91 28.44
CA THR A 319 25.65 5.18 29.13
C THR A 319 25.60 4.95 30.64
N ASN A 320 26.16 5.86 31.43
CA ASN A 320 26.09 5.71 32.88
C ASN A 320 24.66 6.04 33.34
N ILE A 321 23.89 5.02 33.71
CA ILE A 321 22.59 5.23 34.36
C ILE A 321 22.90 5.83 35.73
N GLN A 322 22.42 7.04 36.00
CA GLN A 322 22.67 7.76 37.26
C GLN A 322 21.84 7.18 38.42
N VAL A 323 22.17 5.95 38.81
CA VAL A 323 21.66 5.29 40.02
C VAL A 323 22.38 5.82 41.26
N ILE A 324 21.68 5.85 42.39
CA ILE A 324 22.14 6.38 43.68
C ILE A 324 22.61 5.25 44.60
N LYS A 325 21.96 4.09 44.60
CA LYS A 325 22.27 2.98 45.55
C LYS A 325 23.17 1.92 44.95
N LYS A 326 23.03 1.62 43.65
CA LYS A 326 23.66 0.47 43.00
C LYS A 326 24.65 0.88 41.91
N GLU A 327 25.45 1.92 42.14
CA GLU A 327 26.42 2.38 41.15
C GLU A 327 27.42 1.28 40.79
N LYS A 328 27.58 1.00 39.49
CA LYS A 328 28.58 0.04 38.99
C LYS A 328 29.00 0.35 37.56
N LYS A 329 30.18 -0.16 37.18
CA LYS A 329 30.76 0.01 35.85
C LYS A 329 30.21 -1.04 34.90
N ILE A 330 29.37 -0.63 33.95
CA ILE A 330 28.66 -1.52 33.03
C ILE A 330 29.51 -1.80 31.78
N SER A 331 29.50 -3.05 31.32
CA SER A 331 30.21 -3.45 30.09
C SER A 331 29.45 -2.99 28.86
N THR A 332 30.12 -2.37 27.88
CA THR A 332 29.53 -1.98 26.58
C THR A 332 29.60 -3.07 25.51
N LYS A 333 30.16 -4.25 25.81
CA LYS A 333 30.39 -5.34 24.84
C LYS A 333 29.11 -5.91 24.20
N HIS A 334 27.96 -5.72 24.83
CA HIS A 334 26.66 -6.23 24.40
C HIS A 334 26.05 -5.47 23.20
N LEU A 335 26.60 -4.31 22.84
CA LEU A 335 26.15 -3.51 21.68
C LEU A 335 26.52 -4.14 20.34
N ASP A 336 27.51 -5.02 20.35
CA ASP A 336 28.01 -5.70 19.16
C ASP A 336 27.85 -7.23 19.34
N SER A 337 26.61 -7.69 19.53
CA SER A 337 26.32 -9.12 19.62
C SER A 337 26.07 -9.74 18.25
N ASN A 338 26.73 -10.87 17.99
CA ASN A 338 26.46 -11.68 16.81
C ASN A 338 25.00 -12.18 16.82
N ILE A 339 24.44 -12.37 15.63
CA ILE A 339 23.14 -13.02 15.46
C ILE A 339 23.33 -14.50 15.16
N ILE A 340 22.37 -15.31 15.59
CA ILE A 340 22.28 -16.73 15.21
C ILE A 340 21.04 -16.89 14.33
N VAL A 341 21.18 -17.59 13.22
CA VAL A 341 20.05 -17.85 12.30
C VAL A 341 19.64 -19.30 12.41
N GLU A 342 18.39 -19.55 12.74
CA GLU A 342 17.78 -20.88 12.76
C GLU A 342 16.80 -21.01 11.60
N GLU A 343 16.97 -22.06 10.81
CA GLU A 343 16.04 -22.38 9.72
C GLU A 343 14.70 -22.89 10.28
N LEU A 344 13.60 -22.38 9.75
CA LEU A 344 12.24 -22.84 10.04
C LEU A 344 11.56 -23.38 8.78
N CYS A 345 10.37 -23.96 8.95
CA CYS A 345 9.55 -24.43 7.84
C CYS A 345 8.97 -23.28 7.00
N VAL A 346 8.40 -23.63 5.84
CA VAL A 346 7.63 -22.69 5.02
C VAL A 346 6.39 -22.23 5.78
N GLY A 347 6.23 -20.92 5.93
CA GLY A 347 5.14 -20.33 6.70
C GLY A 347 4.71 -18.98 6.15
N ASP A 348 3.68 -18.40 6.76
CA ASP A 348 3.14 -17.10 6.37
C ASP A 348 4.07 -15.96 6.80
N TYR A 349 4.30 -15.02 5.89
CA TYR A 349 4.99 -13.77 6.15
C TYR A 349 4.06 -12.57 5.95
N TYR A 350 4.39 -11.47 6.63
CA TYR A 350 3.67 -10.21 6.68
C TYR A 350 4.62 -9.09 6.31
N GLY A 351 4.30 -8.34 5.27
CA GLY A 351 5.11 -7.22 4.81
C GLY A 351 4.31 -5.94 4.74
N PHE A 352 5.02 -4.82 4.79
CA PHE A 352 4.43 -3.51 4.57
C PHE A 352 5.45 -2.52 3.99
N THR A 353 4.94 -1.53 3.27
CA THR A 353 5.72 -0.40 2.75
C THR A 353 5.37 0.84 3.53
N ILE A 354 6.37 1.69 3.77
CA ILE A 354 6.23 2.91 4.57
C ILE A 354 6.85 4.11 3.85
N ASP A 355 6.42 5.32 4.21
CA ASP A 355 6.98 6.58 3.70
C ASP A 355 8.32 6.96 4.37
N GLY A 356 8.78 8.20 4.16
CA GLY A 356 10.08 8.70 4.65
C GLY A 356 11.29 7.93 4.10
N ASN A 357 12.33 7.79 4.92
CA ASN A 357 13.56 7.05 4.61
C ASN A 357 13.35 5.52 4.56
N ARG A 358 12.10 5.06 4.53
CA ARG A 358 11.59 3.68 4.54
C ARG A 358 12.16 2.77 5.62
N ARG A 359 12.84 3.28 6.64
CA ARG A 359 13.29 2.52 7.81
C ARG A 359 12.22 2.62 8.89
N PHE A 360 11.89 1.52 9.52
CA PHE A 360 11.02 1.45 10.69
C PHE A 360 11.71 0.62 11.76
N LEU A 361 11.24 0.71 12.99
CA LEU A 361 11.71 -0.07 14.12
C LEU A 361 10.82 -1.30 14.34
N LEU A 362 11.44 -2.48 14.45
CA LEU A 362 10.83 -3.61 15.15
C LEU A 362 10.54 -3.24 16.62
N GLY A 363 9.81 -4.07 17.36
CA GLY A 363 9.52 -3.86 18.79
C GLY A 363 10.77 -3.61 19.66
N ASP A 364 11.97 -3.88 19.14
CA ASP A 364 13.28 -3.64 19.75
C ASP A 364 14.22 -2.68 18.99
N CYS A 365 13.74 -1.94 17.98
CA CYS A 365 14.48 -0.88 17.26
C CYS A 365 15.37 -1.25 16.03
N THR A 366 14.97 -2.22 15.19
CA THR A 366 15.69 -2.70 13.97
C THR A 366 15.06 -2.27 12.60
N VAL A 367 15.81 -2.09 11.48
CA VAL A 367 15.54 -1.25 10.23
C VAL A 367 15.49 -1.98 8.81
N THR A 368 14.86 -1.46 7.68
CA THR A 368 14.83 -2.09 6.26
C THR A 368 14.58 -1.16 4.96
N HIS A 369 14.77 -1.56 3.63
CA HIS A 369 14.51 -0.69 2.37
C HIS A 369 14.22 -1.28 0.90
N ASN A 370 13.52 -0.52 -0.04
CA ASN A 370 13.09 -0.88 -1.46
C ASN A 370 13.34 0.05 -2.72
N THR A 371 13.70 1.34 -2.65
CA THR A 371 13.95 2.23 -3.85
C THR A 371 15.20 1.90 -4.67
N ALA A 372 15.99 0.95 -4.18
CA ALA A 372 17.32 0.62 -4.67
C ALA A 372 17.37 0.20 -6.15
N LEU A 373 16.35 -0.53 -6.62
CA LEU A 373 16.41 -1.19 -7.93
C LEU A 373 16.39 -0.22 -9.11
N ALA A 374 15.51 0.78 -9.07
CA ALA A 374 15.40 1.78 -10.13
C ALA A 374 16.61 2.71 -10.15
N ILE A 375 17.15 3.06 -8.98
CA ILE A 375 18.37 3.88 -8.87
C ILE A 375 19.58 3.10 -9.41
N LYS A 376 19.68 1.78 -9.15
CA LYS A 376 20.72 0.94 -9.75
C LYS A 376 20.62 0.91 -11.28
N LEU A 377 19.41 0.83 -11.85
CA LEU A 377 19.21 0.91 -13.31
C LEU A 377 19.71 2.26 -13.85
N ILE A 378 19.38 3.39 -13.21
CA ILE A 378 19.89 4.71 -13.60
C ILE A 378 21.43 4.74 -13.60
N CYS A 379 22.06 4.28 -12.52
CA CYS A 379 23.53 4.23 -12.40
C CYS A 379 24.17 3.34 -13.49
N THR A 380 23.51 2.24 -13.85
CA THR A 380 24.01 1.29 -14.86
C THR A 380 23.93 1.86 -16.27
N LEU A 381 22.85 2.60 -16.58
CA LEU A 381 22.66 3.25 -17.88
C LEU A 381 23.61 4.44 -18.11
N LYS A 382 24.17 5.04 -17.05
CA LYS A 382 25.14 6.16 -17.10
C LYS A 382 24.68 7.36 -17.94
N ARG A 383 23.36 7.60 -18.00
CA ARG A 383 22.76 8.78 -18.64
C ARG A 383 22.04 9.63 -17.60
N LYS A 384 22.16 10.94 -17.73
CA LYS A 384 21.44 11.91 -16.90
C LYS A 384 19.94 11.59 -16.91
N ALA A 385 19.37 11.48 -15.73
CA ALA A 385 18.02 10.93 -15.58
C ALA A 385 17.02 11.98 -15.08
N ILE A 386 15.78 11.87 -15.55
CA ILE A 386 14.62 12.55 -14.97
C ILE A 386 13.66 11.52 -14.37
N VAL A 387 13.34 11.68 -13.10
CA VAL A 387 12.32 10.90 -12.39
C VAL A 387 11.03 11.72 -12.33
N VAL A 388 9.95 11.20 -12.90
CA VAL A 388 8.65 11.85 -12.94
C VAL A 388 7.75 11.27 -11.86
N VAL A 389 7.23 12.14 -10.98
CA VAL A 389 6.37 11.76 -9.85
C VAL A 389 5.08 12.60 -9.86
N HIS A 390 4.01 12.08 -9.23
CA HIS A 390 2.70 12.73 -9.24
C HIS A 390 2.33 13.47 -7.95
N LYS A 391 3.09 13.28 -6.85
CA LYS A 391 2.88 13.93 -5.54
C LYS A 391 4.19 14.41 -4.94
N GLU A 392 4.14 15.51 -4.20
CA GLU A 392 5.33 16.14 -3.59
C GLU A 392 6.05 15.22 -2.59
N PHE A 393 5.30 14.43 -1.81
CA PHE A 393 5.94 13.49 -0.88
C PHE A 393 6.79 12.42 -1.60
N LEU A 394 6.40 12.00 -2.81
CA LEU A 394 7.17 11.05 -3.61
C LEU A 394 8.47 11.69 -4.12
N MET A 395 8.43 12.98 -4.41
CA MET A 395 9.62 13.74 -4.82
C MET A 395 10.68 13.74 -3.71
N GLU A 396 10.28 14.05 -2.47
CA GLU A 396 11.20 14.01 -1.33
C GLU A 396 11.72 12.58 -1.06
N GLN A 397 10.87 11.55 -1.14
CA GLN A 397 11.30 10.15 -1.01
C GLN A 397 12.34 9.73 -2.05
N TRP A 398 12.15 10.14 -3.30
CA TRP A 398 13.11 9.86 -4.37
C TRP A 398 14.44 10.59 -4.14
N LYS A 399 14.39 11.85 -3.70
CA LYS A 399 15.57 12.64 -3.36
C LYS A 399 16.39 11.97 -2.25
N GLU A 400 15.74 11.62 -1.13
CA GLU A 400 16.38 10.90 -0.03
C GLU A 400 16.99 9.56 -0.49
N SER A 401 16.25 8.80 -1.30
CA SER A 401 16.71 7.50 -1.78
C SER A 401 17.92 7.63 -2.71
N ILE A 402 17.92 8.61 -3.62
CA ILE A 402 19.05 8.88 -4.51
C ILE A 402 20.28 9.25 -3.69
N GLN A 403 20.14 10.16 -2.72
CA GLN A 403 21.24 10.56 -1.83
C GLN A 403 21.74 9.41 -0.96
N LYS A 404 20.86 8.51 -0.54
CA LYS A 404 21.23 7.32 0.23
C LYS A 404 22.05 6.32 -0.59
N PHE A 405 21.65 6.06 -1.83
CA PHE A 405 22.24 4.98 -2.63
C PHE A 405 23.33 5.45 -3.61
N THR A 406 23.55 6.75 -3.75
CA THR A 406 24.51 7.34 -4.70
C THR A 406 25.12 8.63 -4.13
N ASP A 407 26.10 9.21 -4.83
CA ASP A 407 26.61 10.57 -4.59
C ASP A 407 26.09 11.59 -5.62
N ALA A 408 24.97 11.27 -6.29
CA ALA A 408 24.41 12.09 -7.36
C ALA A 408 23.95 13.47 -6.86
N ARG A 409 24.21 14.52 -7.65
CA ARG A 409 23.52 15.81 -7.49
C ARG A 409 22.07 15.65 -7.91
N VAL A 410 21.15 16.10 -7.04
CA VAL A 410 19.70 16.00 -7.27
C VAL A 410 19.10 17.38 -7.51
N GLY A 411 18.41 17.54 -8.64
CA GLY A 411 17.71 18.78 -9.00
C GLY A 411 16.19 18.61 -8.99
N ILE A 412 15.45 19.66 -8.64
CA ILE A 412 13.98 19.67 -8.64
C ILE A 412 13.42 20.49 -9.80
N ILE A 413 12.43 19.92 -10.49
CA ILE A 413 11.64 20.58 -11.54
C ILE A 413 10.18 20.70 -11.09
N GLN A 414 9.78 21.89 -10.69
CA GLN A 414 8.44 22.19 -10.19
C GLN A 414 8.05 23.63 -10.55
N GLN A 415 7.01 23.78 -11.38
CA GLN A 415 6.51 25.07 -11.86
C GLN A 415 7.65 25.98 -12.43
N ASN A 416 8.03 27.04 -11.71
CA ASN A 416 9.09 27.97 -12.08
C ASN A 416 10.49 27.51 -11.69
N LYS A 417 10.58 26.54 -10.79
CA LYS A 417 11.83 25.96 -10.32
C LYS A 417 12.36 24.95 -11.34
N LEU A 418 13.57 25.20 -11.86
CA LEU A 418 14.26 24.40 -12.87
C LEU A 418 15.73 24.20 -12.48
N GLU A 419 16.00 23.26 -11.58
CA GLU A 419 17.36 22.91 -11.18
C GLU A 419 17.92 21.83 -12.13
N LEU A 420 18.37 22.26 -13.31
CA LEU A 420 18.83 21.35 -14.36
C LEU A 420 20.31 20.99 -14.24
N ASP A 421 21.14 21.73 -13.50
CA ASP A 421 22.54 21.36 -13.24
C ASP A 421 22.63 20.31 -12.12
N ALA A 422 22.16 19.11 -12.46
CA ALA A 422 22.14 17.95 -11.59
C ALA A 422 22.31 16.68 -12.43
N ASP A 423 22.67 15.57 -11.77
CA ASP A 423 22.88 14.31 -12.45
C ASP A 423 21.58 13.49 -12.55
N ILE A 424 20.71 13.65 -11.54
CA ILE A 424 19.34 13.12 -11.54
C ILE A 424 18.39 14.27 -11.16
N CYS A 425 17.40 14.54 -12.00
CA CYS A 425 16.36 15.53 -11.69
C CYS A 425 15.04 14.84 -11.34
N ILE A 426 14.27 15.40 -10.42
CA ILE A 426 12.93 14.92 -10.07
C ILE A 426 11.91 15.97 -10.49
N GLY A 427 10.96 15.57 -11.34
CA GLY A 427 9.97 16.44 -11.94
C GLY A 427 8.54 16.10 -11.55
N MET A 428 7.79 17.11 -11.12
CA MET A 428 6.36 16.96 -10.84
C MET A 428 5.55 16.87 -12.13
N ILE A 429 4.80 15.77 -12.33
CA ILE A 429 4.06 15.51 -13.57
C ILE A 429 3.12 16.66 -13.96
N HIS A 430 2.42 17.25 -12.98
CA HIS A 430 1.54 18.40 -13.20
C HIS A 430 2.30 19.60 -13.76
N SER A 431 3.51 19.86 -13.26
CA SER A 431 4.36 20.96 -13.73
C SER A 431 4.87 20.70 -15.14
N LEU A 432 5.27 19.46 -15.44
CA LEU A 432 5.78 19.08 -16.76
C LEU A 432 4.68 19.15 -17.83
N CYS A 433 3.44 18.79 -17.48
CA CYS A 433 2.30 18.82 -18.39
C CYS A 433 1.75 20.22 -18.65
N LEU A 434 1.54 21.04 -17.61
CA LEU A 434 0.78 22.30 -17.71
C LEU A 434 1.60 23.49 -18.20
N LYS A 435 2.88 23.54 -17.85
CA LYS A 435 3.71 24.71 -18.11
C LYS A 435 4.54 24.53 -19.37
N ASP A 436 4.55 25.51 -20.26
CA ASP A 436 5.47 25.51 -21.40
C ASP A 436 6.89 25.87 -20.95
N TYR A 437 7.83 24.98 -21.27
CA TYR A 437 9.25 25.17 -21.02
C TYR A 437 9.94 25.50 -22.35
N PRO A 438 11.00 26.31 -22.35
CA PRO A 438 11.77 26.63 -23.55
C PRO A 438 12.18 25.38 -24.32
N GLN A 439 12.23 25.48 -25.66
CA GLN A 439 12.66 24.37 -26.49
C GLN A 439 14.10 23.97 -26.13
N GLY A 440 14.32 22.68 -25.88
CA GLY A 440 15.64 22.15 -25.53
C GLY A 440 15.89 21.98 -24.04
N THR A 441 14.99 22.48 -23.17
CA THR A 441 15.11 22.38 -21.70
C THR A 441 15.41 20.96 -21.21
N PHE A 442 14.80 19.96 -21.85
CA PHE A 442 14.90 18.55 -21.42
C PHE A 442 15.88 17.73 -22.27
N ASP A 443 16.58 18.32 -23.24
CA ASP A 443 17.43 17.58 -24.18
C ASP A 443 18.69 16.99 -23.51
N SER A 444 19.02 17.45 -22.29
CA SER A 444 20.12 16.89 -21.49
C SER A 444 19.79 15.55 -20.82
N PHE A 445 18.51 15.12 -20.78
CA PHE A 445 18.12 13.84 -20.17
C PHE A 445 18.20 12.69 -21.18
N GLY A 446 18.91 11.62 -20.81
CA GLY A 446 18.99 10.39 -21.62
C GLY A 446 18.13 9.25 -21.08
N THR A 447 17.68 9.34 -19.82
CA THR A 447 16.82 8.36 -19.16
C THR A 447 15.62 9.04 -18.51
N MET A 448 14.43 8.51 -18.73
CA MET A 448 13.21 8.89 -18.00
C MET A 448 12.72 7.72 -17.17
N VAL A 449 12.50 7.95 -15.87
CA VAL A 449 11.81 7.02 -14.98
C VAL A 449 10.48 7.62 -14.60
N ILE A 450 9.39 6.88 -14.74
CA ILE A 450 8.04 7.35 -14.41
C ILE A 450 7.50 6.49 -13.27
N ASP A 451 7.38 7.10 -12.10
CA ASP A 451 6.80 6.46 -10.93
C ASP A 451 5.27 6.46 -11.01
N GLU A 452 4.65 5.36 -10.60
CA GLU A 452 3.22 5.09 -10.79
C GLU A 452 2.73 5.38 -12.22
N CYS A 453 3.42 4.79 -13.20
CA CYS A 453 3.19 5.05 -14.62
C CYS A 453 1.75 4.70 -15.08
N HIS A 454 0.99 3.97 -14.27
CA HIS A 454 -0.43 3.70 -14.49
C HIS A 454 -1.28 4.99 -14.57
N HIS A 455 -0.84 6.12 -14.01
CA HIS A 455 -1.53 7.41 -14.12
C HIS A 455 -1.46 8.03 -15.53
N LEU A 456 -0.51 7.64 -16.38
CA LEU A 456 -0.31 8.21 -17.73
C LEU A 456 -1.44 7.92 -18.72
N GLY A 457 -2.42 7.09 -18.35
CA GLY A 457 -3.60 6.84 -19.18
C GLY A 457 -4.50 8.06 -19.37
N SER A 458 -4.33 9.14 -18.60
CA SER A 458 -5.13 10.37 -18.76
C SER A 458 -4.59 11.28 -19.86
N GLU A 459 -5.49 12.03 -20.53
CA GLU A 459 -5.13 13.00 -21.58
C GLU A 459 -4.05 13.96 -21.10
N MET A 460 -4.28 14.57 -19.93
CA MET A 460 -3.39 15.56 -19.36
C MET A 460 -1.98 14.99 -19.09
N PHE A 461 -1.89 13.79 -18.52
CA PHE A 461 -0.60 13.21 -18.14
C PHE A 461 0.12 12.58 -19.34
N SER A 462 -0.59 12.11 -20.36
CA SER A 462 0.02 11.60 -21.60
C SER A 462 0.87 12.65 -22.34
N LYS A 463 0.55 13.95 -22.19
CA LYS A 463 1.30 15.06 -22.79
C LYS A 463 2.79 15.07 -22.41
N VAL A 464 3.15 14.59 -21.22
CA VAL A 464 4.56 14.55 -20.79
C VAL A 464 5.42 13.66 -21.69
N LEU A 465 4.83 12.56 -22.21
CA LEU A 465 5.52 11.53 -23.00
C LEU A 465 5.92 12.03 -24.40
N MET A 466 5.23 13.05 -24.90
CA MET A 466 5.49 13.73 -26.18
C MET A 466 6.35 14.99 -26.00
N LYS A 467 6.47 15.48 -24.77
CA LYS A 467 7.24 16.69 -24.45
C LYS A 467 8.70 16.39 -24.13
N ILE A 468 8.95 15.25 -23.51
CA ILE A 468 10.28 14.83 -23.06
C ILE A 468 10.68 13.56 -23.81
N GLY A 469 11.64 13.71 -24.71
CA GLY A 469 12.23 12.61 -25.48
C GLY A 469 13.55 12.17 -24.86
N THR A 470 13.57 10.96 -24.31
CA THR A 470 14.78 10.30 -23.80
C THR A 470 15.01 8.99 -24.57
N CYS A 471 16.27 8.54 -24.64
CA CYS A 471 16.59 7.22 -25.18
C CYS A 471 15.87 6.15 -24.37
N TYR A 472 16.19 6.06 -23.07
CA TYR A 472 15.64 5.06 -22.16
C TYR A 472 14.36 5.55 -21.48
N ARG A 473 13.32 4.71 -21.45
CA ARG A 473 12.05 4.97 -20.75
C ARG A 473 11.66 3.81 -19.83
N LEU A 474 11.65 4.05 -18.52
CA LEU A 474 11.31 3.06 -17.50
C LEU A 474 10.00 3.44 -16.79
N GLY A 475 8.99 2.59 -16.87
CA GLY A 475 7.77 2.71 -16.08
C GLY A 475 7.81 1.85 -14.82
N LEU A 476 7.44 2.42 -13.67
CA LEU A 476 7.26 1.68 -12.41
C LEU A 476 5.76 1.61 -12.09
N SER A 477 5.21 0.41 -11.91
CA SER A 477 3.80 0.25 -11.51
C SER A 477 3.53 -1.11 -10.86
N ALA A 478 2.76 -1.12 -9.77
CA ALA A 478 2.26 -2.36 -9.19
C ALA A 478 1.11 -3.01 -9.99
N THR A 479 0.45 -2.24 -10.87
CA THR A 479 -0.75 -2.64 -11.63
C THR A 479 -0.63 -2.22 -13.11
N PRO A 480 0.14 -2.96 -13.93
CA PRO A 480 0.44 -2.55 -15.31
C PRO A 480 -0.73 -2.73 -16.29
N THR A 481 -1.86 -3.32 -15.88
CA THR A 481 -3.04 -3.56 -16.72
C THR A 481 -4.25 -2.76 -16.24
N ARG A 482 -4.72 -1.81 -17.04
CA ARG A 482 -5.92 -0.97 -16.77
C ARG A 482 -7.16 -1.48 -17.49
N ARG A 483 -8.32 -1.45 -16.82
CA ARG A 483 -9.61 -1.96 -17.32
C ARG A 483 -10.26 -1.06 -18.39
N ASP A 484 -9.95 0.23 -18.39
CA ASP A 484 -10.38 1.22 -19.39
C ASP A 484 -9.66 1.08 -20.75
N GLY A 485 -8.76 0.11 -20.90
CA GLY A 485 -7.94 -0.08 -22.09
C GLY A 485 -6.82 0.94 -22.27
N LEU A 486 -6.73 1.97 -21.41
CA LEU A 486 -5.75 3.06 -21.52
C LEU A 486 -4.33 2.63 -21.14
N HIS A 487 -4.14 1.39 -20.68
CA HIS A 487 -2.81 0.82 -20.55
C HIS A 487 -2.05 0.74 -21.88
N THR A 488 -2.80 0.69 -22.99
CA THR A 488 -2.25 0.84 -24.34
C THR A 488 -1.51 2.16 -24.55
N VAL A 489 -1.96 3.25 -23.92
CA VAL A 489 -1.35 4.58 -24.06
C VAL A 489 0.10 4.56 -23.60
N TYR A 490 0.37 4.11 -22.37
CA TYR A 490 1.74 4.08 -21.89
C TYR A 490 2.56 2.95 -22.52
N ASN A 491 1.97 1.80 -22.89
CA ASN A 491 2.70 0.77 -23.65
C ASN A 491 3.20 1.31 -25.00
N MET A 492 2.38 2.10 -25.70
CA MET A 492 2.75 2.73 -26.98
C MET A 492 3.88 3.77 -26.84
N HIS A 493 4.11 4.32 -25.64
CA HIS A 493 5.13 5.34 -25.38
C HIS A 493 6.38 4.83 -24.63
N ILE A 494 6.21 3.89 -23.70
CA ILE A 494 7.26 3.40 -22.78
C ILE A 494 7.78 2.03 -23.21
N GLY A 495 6.95 1.17 -23.81
CA GLY A 495 7.30 -0.19 -24.20
C GLY A 495 6.53 -1.26 -23.43
N ASN A 496 6.89 -2.52 -23.66
CA ASN A 496 6.21 -3.67 -23.08
C ASN A 496 6.56 -3.86 -21.59
N ILE A 497 5.80 -4.73 -20.91
CA ILE A 497 6.11 -5.13 -19.53
C ILE A 497 7.38 -5.99 -19.53
N ALA A 498 8.44 -5.49 -18.92
CA ALA A 498 9.73 -6.17 -18.85
C ALA A 498 9.78 -7.25 -17.78
N HIS A 499 9.05 -7.04 -16.69
CA HIS A 499 8.90 -8.04 -15.65
C HIS A 499 7.58 -7.86 -14.91
N LYS A 500 6.88 -8.96 -14.64
CA LYS A 500 5.66 -9.00 -13.82
C LYS A 500 5.71 -10.21 -12.89
N GLU A 501 5.77 -9.96 -11.59
CA GLU A 501 5.52 -11.00 -10.60
C GLU A 501 4.02 -11.16 -10.32
N LYS A 502 3.55 -12.39 -10.14
CA LYS A 502 2.15 -12.72 -9.84
C LYS A 502 1.96 -12.84 -8.32
N ARG A 503 0.83 -12.34 -7.81
CA ARG A 503 0.33 -12.71 -6.48
C ARG A 503 -0.14 -14.17 -6.52
N THR A 504 0.34 -15.00 -5.61
CA THR A 504 -0.31 -16.29 -5.30
C THR A 504 -1.59 -15.98 -4.50
N GLY A 505 -2.75 -16.30 -5.06
CA GLY A 505 -4.08 -15.88 -4.57
C GLY A 505 -4.45 -16.39 -3.18
N ASN A 506 -5.26 -15.60 -2.47
CA ASN A 506 -5.82 -15.90 -1.15
C ASN A 506 -7.13 -16.70 -1.29
N ASN A 507 -7.14 -17.98 -0.94
CA ASN A 507 -8.33 -18.87 -0.99
C ASN A 507 -9.38 -18.62 0.12
N GLN A 508 -9.36 -17.48 0.82
CA GLN A 508 -10.12 -17.26 2.06
C GLN A 508 -11.47 -16.54 1.89
N VAL A 509 -11.73 -15.83 0.77
CA VAL A 509 -13.01 -15.12 0.58
C VAL A 509 -14.14 -16.10 0.25
N LYS A 510 -15.24 -16.02 1.00
CA LYS A 510 -16.49 -16.73 0.65
C LYS A 510 -17.46 -15.78 -0.05
N ILE A 511 -17.88 -16.15 -1.25
CA ILE A 511 -18.86 -15.45 -2.07
C ILE A 511 -20.17 -16.22 -2.00
N LYS A 512 -21.23 -15.56 -1.51
CA LYS A 512 -22.60 -16.06 -1.51
C LYS A 512 -23.41 -15.29 -2.55
N ILE A 513 -23.73 -15.91 -3.68
CA ILE A 513 -24.54 -15.32 -4.75
C ILE A 513 -26.02 -15.61 -4.48
N LEU A 514 -26.82 -14.56 -4.27
CA LEU A 514 -28.27 -14.68 -4.07
C LEU A 514 -28.98 -14.27 -5.36
N ASN A 515 -29.51 -15.26 -6.08
CA ASN A 515 -30.29 -15.01 -7.29
C ASN A 515 -31.76 -14.75 -6.92
N LEU A 516 -32.20 -13.51 -7.03
CA LEU A 516 -33.59 -13.14 -6.76
C LEU A 516 -34.42 -13.16 -8.05
N SER A 517 -35.65 -13.64 -7.97
CA SER A 517 -36.64 -13.54 -9.05
C SER A 517 -37.98 -13.08 -8.50
N SER A 518 -38.71 -12.28 -9.30
CA SER A 518 -40.05 -11.79 -8.99
C SER A 518 -40.85 -11.54 -10.25
N GLU A 519 -42.15 -11.80 -10.20
CA GLU A 519 -43.15 -11.47 -11.22
C GLU A 519 -43.76 -10.08 -11.00
N SER A 520 -43.36 -9.36 -9.94
CA SER A 520 -43.83 -8.01 -9.65
C SER A 520 -43.48 -6.99 -10.75
N GLU A 521 -44.27 -5.91 -10.81
CA GLU A 521 -44.05 -4.77 -11.71
C GLU A 521 -42.61 -4.20 -11.60
N PHE A 522 -42.00 -4.31 -10.42
CA PHE A 522 -40.65 -3.82 -10.13
C PHE A 522 -39.55 -4.55 -10.91
N TYR A 523 -39.78 -5.80 -11.30
CA TYR A 523 -38.80 -6.63 -12.03
C TYR A 523 -38.99 -6.61 -13.55
N LYS A 524 -40.03 -5.93 -14.05
CA LYS A 524 -40.25 -5.77 -15.48
C LYS A 524 -39.10 -5.05 -16.15
N THR A 525 -38.77 -5.49 -17.36
CA THR A 525 -37.71 -4.84 -18.16
C THR A 525 -38.22 -3.51 -18.71
N ILE A 526 -37.59 -2.42 -18.31
CA ILE A 526 -37.91 -1.07 -18.80
C ILE A 526 -37.07 -0.76 -20.04
N TYR A 527 -37.68 -0.18 -21.05
CA TYR A 527 -37.04 0.23 -22.29
C TYR A 527 -37.08 1.75 -22.47
N ASN A 528 -36.01 2.30 -23.06
CA ASN A 528 -35.97 3.65 -23.63
C ASN A 528 -35.76 3.50 -25.15
N GLY A 529 -36.85 3.55 -25.91
CA GLY A 529 -36.86 3.15 -27.32
C GLY A 529 -36.57 1.65 -27.48
N LYS A 530 -35.56 1.30 -28.28
CA LYS A 530 -35.12 -0.11 -28.49
C LYS A 530 -34.13 -0.61 -27.42
N MET A 531 -33.61 0.27 -26.57
CA MET A 531 -32.57 -0.07 -25.58
C MET A 531 -33.18 -0.29 -24.19
N LYS A 532 -32.61 -1.22 -23.42
CA LYS A 532 -33.01 -1.41 -22.01
C LYS A 532 -32.52 -0.22 -21.18
N ASN A 533 -33.39 0.32 -20.34
CA ASN A 533 -33.06 1.43 -19.45
C ASN A 533 -32.58 0.88 -18.09
N THR A 534 -31.28 0.61 -17.99
CA THR A 534 -30.66 0.00 -16.80
C THR A 534 -30.90 0.85 -15.55
N SER A 535 -30.70 2.17 -15.67
CA SER A 535 -30.90 3.14 -14.59
C SER A 535 -32.34 3.12 -14.04
N ALA A 536 -33.35 3.12 -14.92
CA ALA A 536 -34.75 3.03 -14.49
C ALA A 536 -35.07 1.67 -13.84
N MET A 537 -34.57 0.57 -14.40
CA MET A 537 -34.74 -0.75 -13.80
C MET A 537 -34.09 -0.85 -12.42
N VAL A 538 -32.91 -0.25 -12.23
CA VAL A 538 -32.25 -0.15 -10.91
C VAL A 538 -33.15 0.59 -9.92
N THR A 539 -33.69 1.75 -10.32
CA THR A 539 -34.62 2.51 -9.46
C THR A 539 -35.89 1.71 -9.15
N ASN A 540 -36.38 0.91 -10.11
CA ASN A 540 -37.59 0.11 -9.93
C ASN A 540 -37.36 -1.01 -8.89
N ILE A 541 -36.25 -1.77 -8.99
CA ILE A 541 -35.96 -2.83 -8.03
C ILE A 541 -35.69 -2.30 -6.61
N THR A 542 -35.17 -1.08 -6.46
CA THR A 542 -34.95 -0.48 -5.13
C THR A 542 -36.24 -0.08 -4.43
N ASN A 543 -37.36 -0.02 -5.16
CA ASN A 543 -38.69 0.25 -4.62
C ASN A 543 -39.49 -1.05 -4.35
N CYS A 544 -38.92 -2.22 -4.64
CA CYS A 544 -39.57 -3.49 -4.37
C CYS A 544 -39.54 -3.81 -2.87
N GLY A 545 -40.69 -3.70 -2.20
CA GLY A 545 -40.82 -3.95 -0.76
C GLY A 545 -40.28 -5.31 -0.33
N GLN A 546 -40.76 -6.39 -0.95
CA GLN A 546 -40.33 -7.77 -0.64
C GLN A 546 -38.81 -8.00 -0.78
N ARG A 547 -38.17 -7.31 -1.72
CA ARG A 547 -36.72 -7.36 -1.90
C ARG A 547 -35.98 -6.64 -0.77
N ASN A 548 -36.44 -5.45 -0.42
CA ASN A 548 -35.84 -4.66 0.65
C ASN A 548 -36.04 -5.35 2.00
N GLU A 549 -37.17 -6.03 2.18
CA GLU A 549 -37.45 -6.90 3.30
C GLU A 549 -36.40 -7.99 3.49
N LEU A 550 -36.05 -8.69 2.42
CA LEU A 550 -34.98 -9.70 2.43
C LEU A 550 -33.62 -9.08 2.79
N LEU A 551 -33.28 -7.91 2.23
CA LEU A 551 -32.03 -7.22 2.54
C LEU A 551 -31.95 -6.81 4.01
N VAL A 552 -33.04 -6.29 4.58
CA VAL A 552 -33.10 -5.92 5.99
C VAL A 552 -32.96 -7.17 6.87
N LYS A 553 -33.66 -8.27 6.56
CA LYS A 553 -33.51 -9.54 7.30
C LYS A 553 -32.06 -10.03 7.29
N LEU A 554 -31.39 -10.00 6.13
CA LEU A 554 -29.98 -10.37 6.00
C LEU A 554 -29.06 -9.47 6.84
N LEU A 555 -29.25 -8.15 6.78
CA LEU A 555 -28.48 -7.20 7.58
C LEU A 555 -28.62 -7.43 9.09
N LEU A 556 -29.85 -7.67 9.55
CA LEU A 556 -30.13 -7.94 10.97
C LEU A 556 -29.46 -9.24 11.44
N GLN A 557 -29.45 -10.29 10.62
CA GLN A 557 -28.79 -11.55 10.95
C GLN A 557 -27.26 -11.43 10.97
N LEU A 558 -26.67 -10.72 10.00
CA LEU A 558 -25.23 -10.46 10.01
C LEU A 558 -24.82 -9.64 11.24
N ASN A 559 -25.65 -8.68 11.65
CA ASN A 559 -25.43 -7.95 12.89
C ASN A 559 -25.52 -8.85 14.14
N LYS A 560 -26.45 -9.81 14.19
CA LYS A 560 -26.52 -10.82 15.28
C LYS A 560 -25.25 -11.67 15.36
N LEU A 561 -24.60 -11.92 14.22
CA LEU A 561 -23.29 -12.57 14.14
C LEU A 561 -22.11 -11.63 14.45
N LYS A 562 -22.38 -10.40 14.87
CA LYS A 562 -21.38 -9.36 15.15
C LYS A 562 -20.48 -9.04 13.94
N ARG A 563 -21.01 -9.24 12.72
CA ARG A 563 -20.32 -8.88 11.48
C ARG A 563 -20.39 -7.38 11.25
N LYS A 564 -19.29 -6.81 10.75
CA LYS A 564 -19.22 -5.41 10.35
C LYS A 564 -19.47 -5.30 8.85
N VAL A 565 -20.64 -4.78 8.50
CA VAL A 565 -21.20 -4.88 7.15
C VAL A 565 -21.13 -3.54 6.43
N ILE A 566 -20.67 -3.57 5.18
CA ILE A 566 -20.89 -2.49 4.22
C ILE A 566 -21.86 -2.95 3.14
N LEU A 567 -22.97 -2.22 2.99
CA LEU A 567 -23.93 -2.42 1.91
C LEU A 567 -23.75 -1.33 0.87
N LEU A 568 -23.56 -1.75 -0.39
CA LEU A 568 -23.42 -0.87 -1.53
C LEU A 568 -24.73 -0.79 -2.32
N SER A 569 -25.17 0.44 -2.57
CA SER A 569 -26.29 0.77 -3.47
C SER A 569 -25.89 1.88 -4.44
N SER A 570 -26.41 1.84 -5.65
CA SER A 570 -26.27 2.92 -6.65
C SER A 570 -27.28 4.06 -6.47
N ARG A 571 -28.24 3.91 -5.52
CA ARG A 571 -29.28 4.89 -5.19
C ARG A 571 -29.19 5.29 -3.72
N ARG A 572 -29.21 6.59 -3.45
CA ARG A 572 -29.17 7.12 -2.07
C ARG A 572 -30.50 6.92 -1.38
N GLU A 573 -31.59 7.15 -2.08
CA GLU A 573 -32.97 7.00 -1.62
C GLU A 573 -33.23 5.56 -1.14
N HIS A 574 -32.61 4.58 -1.80
CA HIS A 574 -32.64 3.19 -1.37
C HIS A 574 -31.91 2.96 -0.04
N LEU A 575 -30.75 3.60 0.17
CA LEU A 575 -30.03 3.52 1.44
C LEU A 575 -30.84 4.16 2.57
N GLU A 576 -31.49 5.29 2.32
CA GLU A 576 -32.36 5.96 3.29
C GLU A 576 -33.60 5.11 3.62
N LEU A 577 -34.21 4.46 2.62
CA LEU A 577 -35.30 3.51 2.82
C LEU A 577 -34.87 2.33 3.70
N LEU A 578 -33.74 1.69 3.39
CA LEU A 578 -33.21 0.59 4.20
C LEU A 578 -32.89 1.02 5.64
N TYR A 579 -32.35 2.22 5.82
CA TYR A 579 -32.10 2.78 7.16
C TYR A 579 -33.39 2.89 7.98
N THR A 580 -34.44 3.47 7.39
CA THR A 580 -35.76 3.60 8.05
C THR A 580 -36.32 2.24 8.43
N MET A 581 -36.31 1.28 7.50
CA MET A 581 -36.78 -0.09 7.77
C MET A 581 -36.00 -0.79 8.89
N ILE A 582 -34.68 -0.57 8.98
CA ILE A 582 -33.86 -1.12 10.08
C ILE A 582 -34.24 -0.46 11.41
N LYS A 583 -34.39 0.87 11.44
CA LYS A 583 -34.71 1.62 12.66
C LYS A 583 -36.13 1.39 13.18
N GLU A 584 -37.08 1.09 12.30
CA GLU A 584 -38.45 0.72 12.70
C GLU A 584 -38.49 -0.64 13.42
N ARG A 585 -37.61 -1.58 13.03
CA ARG A 585 -37.52 -2.93 13.61
C ARG A 585 -36.71 -2.98 14.89
N GLU A 586 -35.55 -2.34 14.88
CA GLU A 586 -34.58 -2.39 15.97
C GLU A 586 -34.36 -0.96 16.47
N LYS A 587 -35.26 -0.55 17.38
CA LYS A 587 -35.48 0.86 17.70
C LYS A 587 -34.30 1.61 18.29
N ASN A 588 -33.23 0.95 18.75
CA ASN A 588 -31.97 1.61 19.18
C ASN A 588 -30.75 0.68 19.35
N GLU A 589 -30.85 -0.62 19.08
CA GLU A 589 -29.74 -1.57 19.38
C GLU A 589 -28.67 -1.65 18.28
N ILE A 590 -29.01 -1.28 17.03
CA ILE A 590 -28.10 -1.41 15.88
C ILE A 590 -27.56 -0.05 15.47
N SER A 591 -26.23 0.07 15.46
CA SER A 591 -25.53 1.24 14.97
C SER A 591 -25.45 1.19 13.43
N VAL A 592 -26.14 2.13 12.77
CA VAL A 592 -26.23 2.22 11.31
C VAL A 592 -25.78 3.60 10.87
N GLY A 593 -24.85 3.66 9.92
CA GLY A 593 -24.27 4.90 9.39
C GLY A 593 -24.40 5.02 7.88
N PHE A 594 -24.19 6.23 7.37
CA PHE A 594 -24.23 6.52 5.94
C PHE A 594 -22.87 6.90 5.38
N TYR A 595 -22.59 6.47 4.15
CA TYR A 595 -21.37 6.82 3.44
C TYR A 595 -21.67 7.16 1.97
N TYR A 596 -22.16 8.37 1.74
CA TYR A 596 -22.48 8.90 0.41
C TYR A 596 -22.15 10.39 0.27
N GLY A 597 -22.39 10.98 -0.90
CA GLY A 597 -21.85 12.30 -1.26
C GLY A 597 -22.49 13.45 -0.51
N ASN A 598 -21.72 14.53 -0.33
CA ASN A 598 -22.21 15.77 0.26
C ASN A 598 -23.11 16.51 -0.75
N GLN A 599 -24.42 16.51 -0.51
CA GLN A 599 -25.36 17.40 -1.19
C GLN A 599 -25.99 18.35 -0.17
N GLY A 600 -25.49 19.58 -0.12
CA GLY A 600 -26.06 20.64 0.71
C GLY A 600 -25.68 20.64 2.18
N MET A 601 -24.92 19.65 2.67
CA MET A 601 -24.40 19.64 4.05
C MET A 601 -23.12 20.50 4.13
N GLY A 602 -22.99 21.30 5.19
CA GLY A 602 -21.73 22.01 5.46
C GLY A 602 -20.55 21.03 5.62
N LYS A 603 -19.34 21.41 5.18
CA LYS A 603 -18.13 20.55 5.25
C LYS A 603 -17.88 19.95 6.64
N LYS A 604 -18.20 20.69 7.71
CA LYS A 604 -18.07 20.24 9.10
C LYS A 604 -19.05 19.12 9.44
N ALA A 605 -20.34 19.32 9.15
CA ALA A 605 -21.38 18.32 9.38
C ALA A 605 -21.16 17.04 8.55
N TYR A 606 -20.66 17.19 7.32
CA TYR A 606 -20.31 16.05 6.49
C TYR A 606 -19.17 15.22 7.10
N LYS A 607 -18.09 15.86 7.56
CA LYS A 607 -16.97 15.17 8.22
C LYS A 607 -17.39 14.47 9.51
N GLU A 608 -18.29 15.08 10.27
CA GLU A 608 -18.85 14.52 11.49
C GLU A 608 -19.71 13.28 11.20
N MET A 609 -20.61 13.36 10.21
CA MET A 609 -21.39 12.21 9.75
C MET A 609 -20.51 11.02 9.36
N LEU A 610 -19.41 11.26 8.63
CA LEU A 610 -18.48 10.21 8.24
C LEU A 610 -17.75 9.59 9.45
N ASN A 611 -17.32 10.40 10.42
CA ASN A 611 -16.67 9.92 11.64
C ASN A 611 -17.60 9.11 12.55
N VAL A 612 -18.90 9.45 12.59
CA VAL A 612 -19.91 8.66 13.32
C VAL A 612 -20.16 7.35 12.57
N SER A 613 -20.36 7.44 11.25
CA SER A 613 -20.68 6.28 10.41
C SER A 613 -19.55 5.25 10.36
N SER A 614 -18.29 5.66 10.48
CA SER A 614 -17.14 4.74 10.52
C SER A 614 -17.10 3.85 11.77
N LYS A 615 -17.87 4.18 12.81
CA LYS A 615 -17.97 3.39 14.05
C LYS A 615 -19.18 2.45 14.05
N CYS A 616 -20.07 2.56 13.06
CA CYS A 616 -21.29 1.77 12.99
C CYS A 616 -21.02 0.31 12.63
N ASP A 617 -21.94 -0.58 13.00
CA ASP A 617 -21.94 -1.99 12.64
C ASP A 617 -22.34 -2.20 11.19
N ILE A 618 -23.30 -1.39 10.73
CA ILE A 618 -23.81 -1.39 9.37
C ILE A 618 -23.54 -0.04 8.73
N ILE A 619 -22.87 -0.06 7.58
CA ILE A 619 -22.59 1.13 6.78
C ILE A 619 -23.31 1.03 5.44
N LEU A 620 -24.20 1.99 5.21
CA LEU A 620 -25.00 2.13 4.00
C LEU A 620 -24.31 3.13 3.07
N ALA A 621 -23.67 2.63 2.00
CA ALA A 621 -22.76 3.40 1.18
C ALA A 621 -23.16 3.46 -0.30
N THR A 622 -22.88 4.59 -0.95
CA THR A 622 -22.97 4.63 -2.41
C THR A 622 -21.73 4.02 -3.06
N GLU A 623 -21.95 3.30 -4.16
CA GLU A 623 -20.88 2.61 -4.89
C GLU A 623 -19.71 3.52 -5.26
N GLN A 624 -19.97 4.76 -5.68
CA GLN A 624 -18.93 5.71 -6.13
C GLN A 624 -17.98 6.14 -5.01
N LEU A 625 -18.47 6.35 -3.79
CA LEU A 625 -17.65 6.80 -2.67
C LEU A 625 -16.94 5.67 -1.95
N ALA A 626 -17.51 4.47 -2.01
CA ALA A 626 -16.80 3.25 -1.64
C ALA A 626 -15.55 3.02 -2.51
N LYS A 627 -15.48 3.53 -3.76
CA LYS A 627 -14.28 3.41 -4.61
C LYS A 627 -13.12 4.30 -4.19
N GLU A 628 -13.36 5.55 -3.78
CA GLU A 628 -12.32 6.59 -3.72
C GLU A 628 -11.94 7.08 -2.31
N GLY A 629 -12.71 6.80 -1.26
CA GLY A 629 -12.49 7.45 0.05
C GLY A 629 -12.77 6.65 1.32
N LEU A 630 -13.31 5.43 1.23
CA LEU A 630 -13.78 4.70 2.40
C LEU A 630 -12.64 4.07 3.22
N ASP A 631 -12.38 4.61 4.40
CA ASP A 631 -11.39 4.12 5.35
C ASP A 631 -12.04 3.66 6.66
N ILE A 632 -12.48 2.40 6.66
CA ILE A 632 -13.18 1.78 7.80
C ILE A 632 -12.50 0.42 8.04
N PRO A 633 -11.61 0.32 9.05
CA PRO A 633 -10.72 -0.83 9.25
C PRO A 633 -11.46 -2.10 9.71
N ASP A 634 -12.70 -1.96 10.17
CA ASP A 634 -13.42 -3.05 10.83
C ASP A 634 -14.27 -3.94 9.93
N LEU A 635 -14.46 -3.57 8.66
CA LEU A 635 -15.36 -4.27 7.74
C LEU A 635 -14.89 -5.69 7.40
N ASP A 636 -15.81 -6.65 7.53
CA ASP A 636 -15.58 -8.06 7.19
C ASP A 636 -16.59 -8.60 6.16
N THR A 637 -17.70 -7.87 5.94
CA THR A 637 -18.80 -8.33 5.08
C THR A 637 -19.20 -7.24 4.08
N LEU A 638 -19.30 -7.62 2.81
CA LEU A 638 -19.75 -6.76 1.70
C LEU A 638 -21.08 -7.27 1.16
N ILE A 639 -22.09 -6.40 1.09
CA ILE A 639 -23.35 -6.67 0.40
C ILE A 639 -23.47 -5.78 -0.83
N MET A 640 -23.60 -6.38 -2.00
CA MET A 640 -23.91 -5.65 -3.23
C MET A 640 -25.41 -5.69 -3.49
N SER A 641 -26.11 -4.63 -3.13
CA SER A 641 -27.57 -4.57 -3.18
C SER A 641 -28.12 -4.12 -4.53
N THR A 642 -27.31 -3.63 -5.46
CA THR A 642 -27.73 -3.26 -6.81
C THR A 642 -26.83 -3.90 -7.87
N SER A 643 -27.30 -3.96 -9.12
CA SER A 643 -26.56 -4.61 -10.19
C SER A 643 -25.34 -3.80 -10.64
N ILE A 644 -24.15 -4.20 -10.16
CA ILE A 644 -22.87 -3.58 -10.52
C ILE A 644 -22.26 -4.25 -11.74
N SER A 645 -22.01 -3.50 -12.82
CA SER A 645 -21.30 -4.00 -14.00
C SER A 645 -19.79 -3.74 -13.94
N ASP A 646 -19.33 -2.86 -13.05
CA ASP A 646 -17.93 -2.47 -12.87
C ASP A 646 -17.18 -3.46 -11.96
N LEU A 647 -16.48 -4.40 -12.59
CA LEU A 647 -15.64 -5.37 -11.89
C LEU A 647 -14.46 -4.73 -11.14
N GLY A 648 -14.05 -3.50 -11.47
CA GLY A 648 -12.93 -2.80 -10.83
C GLY A 648 -13.34 -2.23 -9.48
N ALA A 649 -14.55 -1.66 -9.45
CA ALA A 649 -15.23 -1.31 -8.20
C ALA A 649 -15.43 -2.53 -7.30
N LEU A 650 -15.81 -3.66 -7.88
CA LEU A 650 -15.94 -4.94 -7.18
C LEU A 650 -14.63 -5.40 -6.55
N GLU A 651 -13.54 -5.45 -7.33
CA GLU A 651 -12.22 -5.83 -6.82
C GLU A 651 -11.75 -4.90 -5.70
N GLN A 652 -11.91 -3.58 -5.86
CA GLN A 652 -11.56 -2.61 -4.83
C GLN A 652 -12.42 -2.78 -3.56
N SER A 653 -13.72 -3.06 -3.72
CA SER A 653 -14.63 -3.27 -2.58
C SER A 653 -14.31 -4.56 -1.83
N ILE A 654 -13.99 -5.65 -2.55
CA ILE A 654 -13.50 -6.89 -1.94
C ILE A 654 -12.17 -6.66 -1.25
N GLY A 655 -11.25 -5.91 -1.88
CA GLY A 655 -9.98 -5.49 -1.27
C GLY A 655 -10.13 -4.67 0.01
N ARG A 656 -11.29 -4.03 0.24
CA ARG A 656 -11.58 -3.28 1.47
C ARG A 656 -12.06 -4.16 2.61
N ILE A 657 -12.78 -5.25 2.34
CA ILE A 657 -13.17 -6.22 3.37
C ILE A 657 -12.09 -7.25 3.67
N LEU A 658 -11.02 -7.31 2.86
CA LEU A 658 -9.85 -8.21 2.95
C LEU A 658 -8.76 -7.72 3.94
N ARG A 659 -9.08 -6.76 4.81
CA ARG A 659 -8.11 -6.04 5.66
C ARG A 659 -7.76 -6.72 7.00
N LYS A 660 -8.44 -7.82 7.37
CA LYS A 660 -8.25 -8.52 8.65
C LYS A 660 -7.68 -9.92 8.47
N PHE A 661 -7.18 -10.50 9.58
CA PHE A 661 -6.87 -11.92 9.65
C PHE A 661 -8.13 -12.74 9.81
N TYR A 662 -8.26 -13.81 9.03
CA TYR A 662 -9.44 -14.65 9.03
C TYR A 662 -9.15 -16.05 9.58
N ASN A 663 -10.02 -16.51 10.47
CA ASN A 663 -10.10 -17.90 10.91
C ASN A 663 -11.41 -18.50 10.39
N ASP A 664 -11.65 -19.79 10.63
CA ASP A 664 -12.87 -20.47 10.14
C ASP A 664 -14.18 -19.81 10.63
N SER A 665 -14.14 -19.07 11.74
CA SER A 665 -15.29 -18.36 12.33
C SER A 665 -15.43 -16.89 11.90
N ASN A 666 -14.37 -16.26 11.39
CA ASN A 666 -14.35 -14.87 10.95
C ASN A 666 -13.62 -14.79 9.62
N TYR A 667 -14.33 -15.05 8.51
CA TYR A 667 -13.84 -15.01 7.12
C TYR A 667 -14.49 -13.87 6.33
N PRO A 668 -13.83 -13.28 5.30
CA PRO A 668 -14.41 -12.20 4.53
C PRO A 668 -15.56 -12.74 3.68
N LEU A 669 -16.72 -12.10 3.80
CA LEU A 669 -17.96 -12.58 3.24
C LEU A 669 -18.53 -11.56 2.24
N VAL A 670 -18.87 -12.03 1.04
CA VAL A 670 -19.49 -11.20 0.01
C VAL A 670 -20.87 -11.77 -0.33
N TYR A 671 -21.92 -10.97 -0.13
CA TYR A 671 -23.24 -11.24 -0.70
C TYR A 671 -23.40 -10.49 -2.02
N ASP A 672 -23.50 -11.24 -3.11
CA ASP A 672 -23.75 -10.73 -4.45
C ASP A 672 -25.22 -10.95 -4.81
N ILE A 673 -26.03 -9.88 -4.72
CA ILE A 673 -27.46 -9.93 -5.06
C ILE A 673 -27.63 -9.81 -6.58
N VAL A 674 -28.29 -10.80 -7.18
CA VAL A 674 -28.50 -10.90 -8.63
C VAL A 674 -29.98 -11.04 -8.94
N ASP A 675 -30.59 -9.96 -9.40
CA ASP A 675 -32.00 -9.94 -9.84
C ASP A 675 -32.12 -10.64 -11.23
N LYS A 676 -32.41 -11.94 -11.25
CA LYS A 676 -32.23 -12.83 -12.42
C LYS A 676 -33.14 -12.52 -13.60
N ASN A 677 -34.41 -12.22 -13.35
CA ASN A 677 -35.40 -11.97 -14.40
C ASN A 677 -35.62 -10.48 -14.70
N CYS A 678 -34.78 -9.58 -14.16
CA CYS A 678 -34.82 -8.15 -14.45
C CYS A 678 -33.76 -7.74 -15.50
N GLY A 679 -34.22 -7.55 -16.74
CA GLY A 679 -33.44 -6.85 -17.77
C GLY A 679 -32.10 -7.49 -18.16
N ASN A 680 -31.01 -6.79 -17.85
CA ASN A 680 -29.62 -7.19 -18.12
C ASN A 680 -28.86 -7.62 -16.84
N PHE A 681 -29.50 -7.63 -15.67
CA PHE A 681 -28.84 -7.86 -14.39
C PHE A 681 -28.29 -9.29 -14.24
N SER A 682 -28.96 -10.30 -14.80
CA SER A 682 -28.43 -11.68 -14.88
C SER A 682 -27.11 -11.76 -15.66
N LYS A 683 -26.94 -10.96 -16.73
CA LYS A 683 -25.67 -10.89 -17.47
C LYS A 683 -24.57 -10.24 -16.63
N HIS A 684 -24.90 -9.25 -15.82
CA HIS A 684 -23.94 -8.64 -14.89
C HIS A 684 -23.49 -9.65 -13.82
N GLY A 685 -24.43 -10.37 -13.20
CA GLY A 685 -24.12 -11.45 -12.25
C GLY A 685 -23.25 -12.55 -12.86
N THR A 686 -23.50 -12.94 -14.11
CA THR A 686 -22.67 -13.92 -14.83
C THR A 686 -21.22 -13.45 -15.01
N LYS A 687 -21.02 -12.16 -15.33
CA LYS A 687 -19.67 -11.57 -15.43
C LYS A 687 -18.95 -11.56 -14.08
N ARG A 688 -19.64 -11.18 -13.01
CA ARG A 688 -19.09 -11.19 -11.64
C ARG A 688 -18.71 -12.60 -11.19
N LYS A 689 -19.57 -13.58 -11.46
CA LYS A 689 -19.27 -15.00 -11.21
C LYS A 689 -18.01 -15.48 -11.93
N LYS A 690 -17.78 -15.04 -13.19
CA LYS A 690 -16.55 -15.36 -13.91
C LYS A 690 -15.32 -14.77 -13.20
N PHE A 691 -15.39 -13.49 -12.81
CA PHE A 691 -14.32 -12.84 -12.06
C PHE A 691 -13.99 -13.59 -10.76
N TYR A 692 -15.00 -14.01 -9.98
CA TYR A 692 -14.75 -14.77 -8.74
C TYR A 692 -14.04 -16.11 -8.99
N LYS A 693 -14.34 -16.77 -10.12
CA LYS A 693 -13.66 -18.01 -10.51
C LYS A 693 -12.21 -17.75 -10.93
N ASP A 694 -11.98 -16.71 -11.71
CA ASP A 694 -10.64 -16.34 -12.19
C ASP A 694 -9.70 -16.00 -11.00
N GLU A 695 -10.25 -15.49 -9.89
CA GLU A 695 -9.54 -15.19 -8.63
C GLU A 695 -9.48 -16.37 -7.63
N ASN A 696 -10.05 -17.54 -7.96
CA ASN A 696 -10.12 -18.73 -7.10
C ASN A 696 -10.87 -18.53 -5.75
N TYR A 697 -11.92 -17.72 -5.71
CA TYR A 697 -12.76 -17.58 -4.51
C TYR A 697 -13.74 -18.75 -4.32
N ASN A 698 -14.16 -18.98 -3.07
CA ASN A 698 -15.15 -20.00 -2.73
C ASN A 698 -16.56 -19.48 -3.01
N ILE A 699 -17.30 -20.07 -3.96
CA ILE A 699 -18.59 -19.56 -4.42
C ILE A 699 -19.71 -20.53 -4.03
N SER A 700 -20.72 -20.04 -3.31
CA SER A 700 -22.03 -20.69 -3.15
C SER A 700 -23.13 -19.88 -3.83
N ILE A 701 -24.19 -20.54 -4.27
CA ILE A 701 -25.26 -19.93 -5.06
C ILE A 701 -26.61 -20.41 -4.53
N THR A 702 -27.46 -19.45 -4.15
CA THR A 702 -28.84 -19.69 -3.72
C THR A 702 -29.77 -18.98 -4.69
N SER A 703 -30.97 -19.54 -4.94
CA SER A 703 -32.01 -18.88 -5.74
C SER A 703 -33.27 -18.72 -4.89
N ILE A 704 -33.85 -17.52 -4.90
CA ILE A 704 -34.99 -17.14 -4.05
C ILE A 704 -36.04 -16.48 -4.96
N ASN A 705 -37.27 -16.99 -4.91
CA ASN A 705 -38.42 -16.28 -5.47
C ASN A 705 -38.98 -15.36 -4.37
N ILE A 706 -38.96 -14.05 -4.58
CA ILE A 706 -39.39 -13.09 -3.56
C ILE A 706 -40.91 -12.93 -3.47
N ASP A 707 -41.67 -13.57 -4.36
CA ASP A 707 -43.14 -13.48 -4.37
C ASP A 707 -43.83 -14.50 -3.45
N ASN A 708 -43.14 -15.57 -3.07
CA ASN A 708 -43.72 -16.74 -2.37
C ASN A 708 -44.05 -16.52 -0.87
N GLY A 709 -44.14 -15.27 -0.39
CA GLY A 709 -44.47 -14.95 1.00
C GLY A 709 -43.36 -15.32 2.02
N GLU A 710 -43.58 -14.97 3.29
CA GLU A 710 -42.57 -15.17 4.36
C GLU A 710 -42.29 -16.64 4.71
N GLU A 711 -43.18 -17.57 4.35
CA GLU A 711 -43.11 -18.98 4.79
C GLU A 711 -41.96 -19.79 4.15
N GLU A 712 -41.52 -19.48 2.91
CA GLU A 712 -40.32 -20.10 2.29
C GLU A 712 -39.00 -19.37 2.66
N ILE A 713 -39.09 -18.16 3.21
CA ILE A 713 -37.95 -17.34 3.67
C ILE A 713 -37.58 -17.69 5.14
N ASN A 714 -38.21 -18.73 5.70
CA ASN A 714 -37.94 -19.21 7.05
C ASN A 714 -36.51 -19.73 7.22
N SER A 715 -36.08 -19.70 8.48
CA SER A 715 -34.72 -19.74 8.99
C SER A 715 -33.74 -20.70 8.32
N GLU A 716 -34.17 -21.81 7.73
CA GLU A 716 -33.30 -22.80 7.07
C GLU A 716 -32.61 -22.25 5.80
N ASN A 717 -33.34 -21.55 4.92
CA ASN A 717 -32.77 -21.04 3.67
C ASN A 717 -31.75 -19.91 3.90
N ILE A 718 -31.98 -19.07 4.93
CA ILE A 718 -31.04 -18.01 5.28
C ILE A 718 -29.96 -18.51 6.26
N SER A 719 -30.24 -19.49 7.12
CA SER A 719 -29.20 -20.14 7.93
C SER A 719 -28.18 -20.88 7.09
N ASP A 720 -28.60 -21.55 6.00
CA ASP A 720 -27.68 -22.16 5.02
C ASP A 720 -26.92 -21.07 4.23
N CYS A 721 -27.53 -19.89 4.05
CA CYS A 721 -26.86 -18.72 3.53
C CYS A 721 -25.93 -18.03 4.52
N VAL A 722 -25.83 -18.45 5.78
CA VAL A 722 -25.06 -17.73 6.82
C VAL A 722 -24.04 -18.64 7.54
N ILE A 723 -24.33 -19.92 7.70
CA ILE A 723 -23.41 -20.95 8.22
C ILE A 723 -22.37 -21.33 7.14
#